data_AF-A0A4Q4T7N1-F1
#
_entry.id   AF-A0A4Q4T7N1-F1
#
_cell.length_a   1.000
_cell.length_b   1.000
_cell.length_c   1.000
_cell.angle_alpha   90.00
_cell.angle_beta   90.00
_cell.angle_gamma   90.00
#
_symmetry.space_group_name_H-M   'P 1'
#
loop_
_entity.id
_entity.type
_entity.pdbx_description
1 polymer ?
#
loop_
_entity_poly.entity_id
_entity_poly.type
_entity_poly.pdbx_seq_one_letter_code
_entity_poly.pdbx_strand_id
1 'polypeptide(L)'
;MGLFQTLLPLLLAVGSNVRQCLGQSGTPTVYTDPDTGITFDTWIVPDRNSGSSGTFGGMTFGVALPSDALEVDADEFIGILVVPPGVSSWPHEDEVLTSFRFATGYVAPNLYTGDAELTQISSNINQTHYSVIFRCQNCFSWSQSGASGSASTSSGVLVLGWCNAFPAPAEPECASEASFSQHDNGQSIFGARLDSNAANPSYAEWAELATATVTGSCGDATPTTTSSTTAGPTATGVPVPTGSVYDYIVVGAGAGGIPMADKLSEAGKKVLLIEKGPHSSGRWGGDVKPAWLEGTNLTRFDVPGLCNEIWVNSDGIACSDTDQMAGCVVGGGTAVNAGLWWKPYELDWDYNFPNGWKAKDVKAATDRVFSRIPGTDTPSMDGKRYLQQGFEVLAGGLRSSGWKEITANNFPNQKHRTFSHSPFMYSNGERGGVMATYLVSADKRSNFDLWTNTAVKRVIRSGGHITGVEVEAFKNGGYQGVVKTTAVTGRVILSAGAFGSAKILMRSGIGPVDQLEIVKGSTDGPTMISNSSWVELPVGYNLEDHTNTDVVISHPNVVFYDFYEAYDDPIPADMNMYLDKRSGILAQAAPNIGPLFWEEIQGADGIVRQLQWTARVEGSLDTPNGIAMTMSQYLGRGAKSRGRMTITPALTTVVSTNPYLRDENDVQAVIQGIKSVKNALKGIPDLVWNHPPDNQTVEDYVNDMLVSYTNRRSNHWIGTNKLGTDDGRNGGTSVVDLNTKVYGTDNLFVVDASIFPGHVTTNPQAYVIIAAERASERILALPPNKAQLRYGQCGGKLWSGSFTCQEPYTCKYQNDYYSQCL
;
A
#
# COMPACT_ATOMS: atom_id res chain seq x y z
N MET A 1 -24.81 38.44 36.61
CA MET A 1 -25.90 38.24 37.60
C MET A 1 -25.84 36.78 38.01
N GLY A 2 -25.49 36.36 39.22
CA GLY A 2 -25.32 36.97 40.52
C GLY A 2 -25.56 35.86 41.55
N LEU A 3 -24.93 36.00 42.73
CA LEU A 3 -24.94 35.11 43.90
C LEU A 3 -24.01 33.88 43.86
N PHE A 4 -23.30 33.52 44.93
CA PHE A 4 -22.71 34.19 46.10
C PHE A 4 -21.93 33.08 46.85
N GLN A 5 -20.76 33.43 47.38
CA GLN A 5 -19.97 32.77 48.44
C GLN A 5 -20.62 31.71 49.38
N THR A 6 -19.73 30.84 49.90
CA THR A 6 -19.78 30.04 51.15
C THR A 6 -20.66 28.78 51.20
N LEU A 7 -20.01 27.60 51.29
CA LEU A 7 -20.58 26.38 51.89
C LEU A 7 -19.47 25.41 52.37
N LEU A 8 -18.95 25.69 53.56
CA LEU A 8 -18.62 24.68 54.58
C LEU A 8 -19.37 25.20 55.82
N PRO A 9 -20.51 24.62 56.25
CA PRO A 9 -20.56 23.26 56.79
C PRO A 9 -21.87 22.48 56.52
N LEU A 10 -21.77 21.23 56.08
CA LEU A 10 -22.81 20.23 56.36
C LEU A 10 -22.16 18.88 56.74
N LEU A 11 -21.30 18.95 57.75
CA LEU A 11 -20.91 17.79 58.56
C LEU A 11 -21.64 17.96 59.90
N LEU A 12 -22.80 17.30 60.01
CA LEU A 12 -23.47 16.79 61.23
C LEU A 12 -24.99 16.77 61.06
N ALA A 13 -25.49 15.75 60.37
CA ALA A 13 -26.66 14.97 60.77
C ALA A 13 -26.79 13.76 59.84
N VAL A 14 -27.22 12.64 60.41
CA VAL A 14 -27.43 11.32 59.76
C VAL A 14 -26.14 10.50 59.62
N GLY A 15 -25.69 10.01 60.77
CA GLY A 15 -25.07 8.69 60.82
C GLY A 15 -26.03 7.61 60.31
N SER A 16 -25.44 6.45 60.02
CA SER A 16 -26.05 5.22 59.47
C SER A 16 -26.38 5.27 57.97
N ASN A 17 -25.35 4.99 57.16
CA ASN A 17 -25.33 4.21 55.90
C ASN A 17 -24.27 4.73 54.89
N VAL A 18 -23.03 4.94 55.34
CA VAL A 18 -21.89 5.04 54.42
C VAL A 18 -21.35 3.63 54.18
N ARG A 19 -21.80 2.98 53.10
CA ARG A 19 -21.04 1.87 52.51
C ARG A 19 -19.88 2.48 51.72
N GLN A 20 -18.67 2.26 52.20
CA GLN A 20 -17.38 2.21 51.49
C GLN A 20 -17.27 2.99 50.16
N CYS A 21 -16.73 4.21 50.21
CA CYS A 21 -16.17 4.93 49.05
C CYS A 21 -14.76 5.47 49.35
N LEU A 22 -13.89 4.67 49.98
CA LEU A 22 -12.47 5.01 50.15
C LEU A 22 -11.63 3.74 49.88
N GLY A 23 -11.12 3.61 48.65
CA GLY A 23 -10.32 2.46 48.23
C GLY A 23 -8.82 2.57 48.57
N GLN A 24 -8.38 3.68 49.15
CA GLN A 24 -6.96 3.99 49.41
C GLN A 24 -6.71 4.22 50.89
N SER A 25 -5.64 3.61 51.40
CA SER A 25 -5.15 3.91 52.74
C SER A 25 -4.56 5.32 52.76
N GLY A 26 -5.06 6.18 53.65
CA GLY A 26 -4.44 7.48 53.90
C GLY A 26 -3.11 7.39 54.67
N THR A 27 -2.77 6.22 55.22
CA THR A 27 -1.49 5.98 55.90
C THR A 27 -0.39 5.73 54.85
N PRO A 28 0.73 6.47 54.90
CA PRO A 28 1.82 6.31 53.94
C PRO A 28 2.57 5.00 54.18
N THR A 29 3.26 4.54 53.14
CA THR A 29 4.25 3.46 53.21
C THR A 29 5.60 4.05 52.83
N VAL A 30 6.61 3.85 53.69
CA VAL A 30 7.96 4.35 53.44
C VAL A 30 8.58 3.57 52.27
N TYR A 31 9.10 4.30 51.29
CA TYR A 31 9.80 3.74 50.15
C TYR A 31 11.12 4.50 49.94
N THR A 32 12.23 3.78 49.90
CA THR A 32 13.53 4.34 49.51
C THR A 32 13.84 3.86 48.10
N ASP A 33 13.97 4.81 47.18
CA ASP A 33 14.36 4.52 45.80
C ASP A 33 15.81 3.99 45.78
N PRO A 34 16.06 2.79 45.23
CA PRO A 34 17.38 2.16 45.29
C PRO A 34 18.44 2.87 44.42
N ASP A 35 18.02 3.61 43.40
CA ASP A 35 18.93 4.23 42.43
C ASP A 35 19.39 5.62 42.90
N THR A 36 18.47 6.41 43.44
CA THR A 36 18.72 7.78 43.92
C THR A 36 18.97 7.87 45.42
N GLY A 37 18.54 6.87 46.19
CA GLY A 37 18.61 6.86 47.66
C GLY A 37 17.56 7.74 48.35
N ILE A 38 16.64 8.35 47.60
CA ILE A 38 15.61 9.24 48.14
C ILE A 38 14.55 8.44 48.87
N THR A 39 14.18 8.87 50.07
CA THR A 39 13.11 8.24 50.87
C THR A 39 11.83 9.06 50.78
N PHE A 40 10.73 8.39 50.43
CA PHE A 40 9.41 8.94 50.21
C PHE A 40 8.39 8.36 51.18
N ASP A 41 7.42 9.18 51.56
CA ASP A 41 6.10 8.68 51.92
C ASP A 41 5.33 8.37 50.64
N THR A 42 4.88 7.12 50.47
CA THR A 42 4.14 6.68 49.29
C THR A 42 2.74 6.20 49.60
N TRP A 43 1.83 6.36 48.64
CA TRP A 43 0.48 5.83 48.66
C TRP A 43 0.23 5.02 47.39
N ILE A 44 -0.36 3.83 47.58
CA ILE A 44 -0.54 2.84 46.52
C ILE A 44 -2.03 2.78 46.14
N VAL A 45 -2.28 2.95 44.85
CA VAL A 45 -3.54 2.59 44.19
C VAL A 45 -3.44 1.12 43.78
N PRO A 46 -4.29 0.24 44.32
CA PRO A 46 -4.21 -1.19 44.03
C PRO A 46 -4.63 -1.51 42.60
N ASP A 47 -4.11 -2.61 42.04
CA ASP A 47 -4.56 -3.14 40.75
C ASP A 47 -6.01 -3.65 40.88
N ARG A 48 -6.90 -3.26 39.98
CA ARG A 48 -8.32 -3.66 39.97
C ARG A 48 -8.52 -5.17 39.91
N ASN A 49 -7.56 -5.91 39.33
CA ASN A 49 -7.58 -7.39 39.34
C ASN A 49 -7.46 -8.00 40.75
N SER A 50 -7.06 -7.21 41.76
CA SER A 50 -7.04 -7.61 43.17
C SER A 50 -8.40 -7.56 43.87
N GLY A 51 -9.49 -7.18 43.16
CA GLY A 51 -10.84 -7.08 43.72
C GLY A 51 -11.14 -5.76 44.45
N SER A 52 -10.31 -4.74 44.25
CA SER A 52 -10.41 -3.41 44.88
C SER A 52 -10.79 -2.31 43.86
N SER A 53 -11.26 -1.16 44.35
CA SER A 53 -11.61 0.01 43.52
C SER A 53 -10.36 0.84 43.16
N GLY A 54 -9.50 0.30 42.28
CA GLY A 54 -8.27 0.94 41.78
C GLY A 54 -8.16 0.95 40.24
N THR A 55 -6.93 1.09 39.71
CA THR A 55 -6.62 1.13 38.26
C THR A 55 -6.24 -0.24 37.74
N PHE A 56 -6.34 -0.51 36.43
CA PHE A 56 -5.65 -1.68 35.87
C PHE A 56 -4.14 -1.40 35.82
N GLY A 57 -3.35 -2.28 36.45
CA GLY A 57 -1.89 -2.13 36.59
C GLY A 57 -1.44 -1.49 37.91
N GLY A 58 -2.36 -0.93 38.71
CA GLY A 58 -2.02 -0.20 39.95
C GLY A 58 -1.36 1.15 39.67
N MET A 59 -1.00 1.89 40.72
CA MET A 59 -0.22 3.14 40.63
C MET A 59 0.35 3.47 42.00
N THR A 60 1.53 4.05 42.05
CA THR A 60 2.13 4.58 43.28
C THR A 60 2.53 6.02 43.06
N PHE A 61 2.24 6.88 44.03
CA PHE A 61 2.80 8.22 44.08
C PHE A 61 3.32 8.48 45.49
N GLY A 62 4.34 9.33 45.61
CA GLY A 62 4.93 9.66 46.89
C GLY A 62 5.60 11.01 46.90
N VAL A 63 5.91 11.47 48.11
CA VAL A 63 6.51 12.78 48.38
C VAL A 63 7.65 12.65 49.37
N ALA A 64 8.70 13.44 49.12
CA ALA A 64 9.74 13.80 50.06
C ALA A 64 9.75 15.32 50.18
N LEU A 65 9.97 15.82 51.39
CA LEU A 65 9.78 17.22 51.78
C LEU A 65 11.01 17.75 52.53
N PRO A 66 11.21 19.08 52.55
CA PRO A 66 12.20 19.74 53.40
C PRO A 66 12.12 19.31 54.87
N SER A 67 13.24 19.42 55.57
CA SER A 67 13.38 18.89 56.95
C SER A 67 12.46 19.55 57.97
N ASP A 68 12.00 20.79 57.72
CA ASP A 68 11.07 21.56 58.55
C ASP A 68 9.63 21.56 58.01
N ALA A 69 9.34 20.82 56.94
CA ALA A 69 8.07 20.89 56.21
C ALA A 69 6.83 20.43 56.99
N LEU A 70 7.02 19.73 58.11
CA LEU A 70 5.91 19.34 59.02
C LEU A 70 5.64 20.39 60.11
N GLU A 71 6.51 21.38 60.26
CA GLU A 71 6.38 22.49 61.21
C GLU A 71 6.06 23.81 60.49
N VAL A 72 6.66 24.03 59.32
CA VAL A 72 6.47 25.19 58.44
C VAL A 72 6.01 24.69 57.07
N ASP A 73 5.08 25.40 56.44
CA ASP A 73 4.61 25.02 55.11
C ASP A 73 5.75 25.14 54.08
N ALA A 74 6.05 24.02 53.40
CA ALA A 74 6.98 24.00 52.29
C ALA A 74 6.33 24.57 51.02
N ASP A 75 7.14 25.15 50.14
CA ASP A 75 6.75 25.63 48.81
C ASP A 75 7.12 24.63 47.69
N GLU A 76 7.99 23.66 48.00
CA GLU A 76 8.47 22.64 47.07
C GLU A 76 8.45 21.21 47.66
N PHE A 77 8.54 20.21 46.78
CA PHE A 77 8.71 18.80 47.15
C PHE A 77 9.46 18.01 46.06
N ILE A 78 9.95 16.82 46.42
CA ILE A 78 10.37 15.80 45.44
C ILE A 78 9.27 14.74 45.38
N GLY A 79 8.75 14.51 44.18
CA GLY A 79 7.72 13.52 43.90
C GLY A 79 8.29 12.26 43.25
N ILE A 80 7.67 11.13 43.56
CA ILE A 80 7.81 9.89 42.79
C ILE A 80 6.45 9.50 42.23
N LEU A 81 6.43 9.05 40.98
CA LEU A 81 5.26 8.46 40.35
C LEU A 81 5.68 7.15 39.66
N VAL A 82 4.95 6.07 39.93
CA VAL A 82 5.09 4.76 39.27
C VAL A 82 3.73 4.35 38.76
N VAL A 83 3.60 4.23 37.45
CA VAL A 83 2.29 4.25 36.78
C VAL A 83 2.28 3.37 35.53
N PRO A 84 1.17 2.69 35.23
CA PRO A 84 0.92 2.17 33.90
C PRO A 84 0.71 3.35 32.93
N PRO A 85 1.10 3.22 31.64
CA PRO A 85 0.98 4.29 30.62
C PRO A 85 -0.35 5.07 30.73
N GLY A 86 -0.32 6.41 30.88
CA GLY A 86 -1.53 7.22 31.12
C GLY A 86 -1.35 8.74 31.16
N VAL A 87 -2.28 9.48 31.78
CA VAL A 87 -2.46 10.95 31.60
C VAL A 87 -1.84 11.81 32.72
N SER A 88 -1.33 12.98 32.34
CA SER A 88 -0.62 14.05 33.09
C SER A 88 0.91 13.93 33.15
N SER A 89 1.41 12.72 33.24
CA SER A 89 2.75 12.36 32.79
C SER A 89 2.58 11.17 31.85
N TRP A 90 3.36 11.08 30.78
CA TRP A 90 3.21 9.97 29.82
C TRP A 90 4.55 9.57 29.22
N PRO A 91 4.75 8.29 28.91
CA PRO A 91 5.91 7.85 28.16
C PRO A 91 5.76 8.25 26.69
N HIS A 92 6.81 8.79 26.09
CA HIS A 92 6.94 8.97 24.66
C HIS A 92 8.40 8.66 24.29
N GLU A 93 8.57 7.71 23.36
CA GLU A 93 9.88 7.12 23.07
C GLU A 93 10.56 6.64 24.37
N ASP A 94 11.77 7.13 24.66
CA ASP A 94 12.57 6.77 25.82
C ASP A 94 12.43 7.78 26.99
N GLU A 95 11.54 8.77 26.87
CA GLU A 95 11.35 9.84 27.86
C GLU A 95 9.95 9.83 28.51
N VAL A 96 9.87 10.33 29.74
CA VAL A 96 8.59 10.61 30.41
C VAL A 96 8.33 12.11 30.35
N LEU A 97 7.29 12.55 29.63
CA LEU A 97 6.90 13.95 29.56
C LEU A 97 5.90 14.30 30.66
N THR A 98 5.89 15.58 31.06
CA THR A 98 4.98 16.12 32.07
C THR A 98 4.50 17.51 31.64
N SER A 99 3.30 17.92 32.06
CA SER A 99 2.86 19.31 31.91
C SER A 99 1.98 19.73 33.09
N PHE A 100 2.18 20.95 33.59
CA PHE A 100 1.26 21.54 34.56
C PHE A 100 -0.01 22.01 33.85
N ARG A 101 -1.17 21.57 34.34
CA ARG A 101 -2.48 21.85 33.76
C ARG A 101 -3.43 22.35 34.86
N PHE A 102 -4.31 23.29 34.50
CA PHE A 102 -5.29 23.88 35.41
C PHE A 102 -6.71 23.74 34.86
N ALA A 103 -7.59 23.07 35.61
CA ALA A 103 -8.99 22.84 35.24
C ALA A 103 -9.92 23.82 35.96
N THR A 104 -10.77 24.52 35.23
CA THR A 104 -11.83 25.39 35.80
C THR A 104 -13.19 24.69 35.90
N GLY A 105 -13.30 23.47 35.37
CA GLY A 105 -14.51 22.64 35.37
C GLY A 105 -14.24 21.24 34.81
N TYR A 106 -15.30 20.48 34.53
CA TYR A 106 -15.22 19.12 33.93
C TYR A 106 -15.03 19.18 32.40
N VAL A 107 -14.00 19.90 31.95
CA VAL A 107 -13.58 20.02 30.55
C VAL A 107 -12.07 19.82 30.46
N ALA A 108 -11.53 19.69 29.24
CA ALA A 108 -10.08 19.57 29.04
C ALA A 108 -9.34 20.74 29.73
N PRO A 109 -8.31 20.44 30.55
CA PRO A 109 -7.62 21.48 31.31
C PRO A 109 -6.64 22.28 30.44
N ASN A 110 -6.56 23.58 30.70
CA ASN A 110 -5.60 24.45 30.02
C ASN A 110 -4.20 24.30 30.63
N LEU A 111 -3.15 24.76 29.93
CA LEU A 111 -1.83 24.92 30.53
C LEU A 111 -1.87 25.80 31.77
N TYR A 112 -1.12 25.39 32.80
CA TYR A 112 -0.87 26.24 33.95
C TYR A 112 0.23 27.25 33.60
N THR A 113 -0.02 28.54 33.86
CA THR A 113 0.89 29.64 33.49
C THR A 113 1.49 30.34 34.71
N GLY A 114 1.44 29.73 35.89
CA GLY A 114 2.05 30.27 37.10
C GLY A 114 3.50 29.80 37.29
N ASP A 115 4.06 30.10 38.45
CA ASP A 115 5.50 29.99 38.71
C ASP A 115 5.97 28.58 39.13
N ALA A 116 5.15 27.54 38.90
CA ALA A 116 5.50 26.17 39.26
C ALA A 116 6.48 25.58 38.23
N GLU A 117 7.52 24.92 38.72
CA GLU A 117 8.57 24.33 37.89
C GLU A 117 8.77 22.85 38.25
N LEU A 118 8.94 22.01 37.23
CA LEU A 118 9.21 20.58 37.39
C LEU A 118 10.55 20.24 36.72
N THR A 119 11.47 19.70 37.51
CA THR A 119 12.77 19.20 37.03
C THR A 119 12.92 17.73 37.39
N GLN A 120 13.34 16.90 36.44
CA GLN A 120 13.47 15.45 36.65
C GLN A 120 14.81 15.09 37.30
N ILE A 121 14.74 14.10 38.18
CA ILE A 121 15.88 13.42 38.82
C ILE A 121 16.18 12.12 38.07
N SER A 122 15.14 11.32 37.81
CA SER A 122 15.27 10.05 37.08
C SER A 122 13.94 9.66 36.43
N SER A 123 14.00 8.85 35.38
CA SER A 123 12.84 8.21 34.77
C SER A 123 13.19 6.83 34.22
N ASN A 124 12.20 5.95 34.13
CA ASN A 124 12.35 4.59 33.61
C ASN A 124 11.07 4.17 32.91
N ILE A 125 11.16 3.50 31.76
CA ILE A 125 10.04 2.98 31.00
C ILE A 125 10.27 1.49 30.73
N ASN A 126 9.28 0.66 31.02
CA ASN A 126 9.27 -0.75 30.66
C ASN A 126 7.90 -1.17 30.11
N GLN A 127 7.76 -2.46 29.77
CA GLN A 127 6.55 -3.01 29.16
C GLN A 127 5.29 -2.91 30.02
N THR A 128 5.42 -2.64 31.32
CA THR A 128 4.31 -2.67 32.27
C THR A 128 4.06 -1.31 32.93
N HIS A 129 5.10 -0.51 33.15
CA HIS A 129 5.03 0.75 33.87
C HIS A 129 6.07 1.73 33.35
N TYR A 130 5.85 3.00 33.62
CA TYR A 130 6.88 4.02 33.67
C TYR A 130 6.98 4.60 35.08
N SER A 131 8.16 5.07 35.44
CA SER A 131 8.39 5.80 36.67
C SER A 131 9.11 7.11 36.39
N VAL A 132 8.80 8.13 37.20
CA VAL A 132 9.50 9.41 37.18
C VAL A 132 9.69 9.90 38.62
N ILE A 133 10.92 10.32 38.93
CA ILE A 133 11.26 11.07 40.13
C ILE A 133 11.55 12.50 39.69
N PHE A 134 10.89 13.47 40.32
CA PHE A 134 10.97 14.86 39.94
C PHE A 134 10.96 15.78 41.16
N ARG A 135 11.60 16.93 41.05
CA ARG A 135 11.46 18.05 41.97
C ARG A 135 10.40 19.00 41.44
N CYS A 136 9.50 19.44 42.30
CA CYS A 136 8.43 20.38 41.99
C CYS A 136 8.60 21.63 42.85
N GLN A 137 9.04 22.73 42.24
CA GLN A 137 9.27 24.01 42.91
C GLN A 137 8.04 24.90 42.77
N ASN A 138 7.68 25.63 43.84
CA ASN A 138 6.50 26.51 43.90
C ASN A 138 5.17 25.78 43.61
N CYS A 139 5.07 24.49 43.93
CA CYS A 139 3.94 23.65 43.56
C CYS A 139 2.84 23.58 44.62
N PHE A 140 3.10 24.01 45.86
CA PHE A 140 2.12 24.00 46.95
C PHE A 140 1.24 25.24 47.02
N SER A 141 1.46 26.23 46.14
CA SER A 141 0.63 27.42 46.01
C SER A 141 0.40 27.72 44.53
N TRP A 142 -0.82 28.06 44.15
CA TRP A 142 -1.16 28.31 42.75
C TRP A 142 -2.18 29.43 42.59
N SER A 143 -2.11 30.11 41.45
CA SER A 143 -3.07 31.16 41.07
C SER A 143 -3.23 31.19 39.55
N GLN A 144 -4.45 30.98 39.07
CA GLN A 144 -4.77 31.07 37.64
C GLN A 144 -6.24 31.44 37.42
N SER A 145 -6.50 32.29 36.43
CA SER A 145 -7.86 32.64 36.00
C SER A 145 -8.78 33.17 37.14
N GLY A 146 -8.19 33.87 38.13
CA GLY A 146 -8.92 34.41 39.28
C GLY A 146 -9.22 33.39 40.39
N ALA A 147 -8.75 32.14 40.27
CA ALA A 147 -8.79 31.13 41.31
C ALA A 147 -7.40 30.94 41.91
N SER A 148 -7.28 30.99 43.24
CA SER A 148 -6.06 30.73 43.98
C SER A 148 -6.27 29.62 45.01
N GLY A 149 -5.26 28.81 45.24
CA GLY A 149 -5.28 27.76 46.26
C GLY A 149 -3.88 27.46 46.79
N SER A 150 -3.82 26.78 47.92
CA SER A 150 -2.58 26.27 48.48
C SER A 150 -2.82 24.97 49.24
N ALA A 151 -1.76 24.20 49.45
CA ALA A 151 -1.74 23.03 50.33
C ALA A 151 -0.74 23.26 51.46
N SER A 152 -1.13 22.95 52.69
CA SER A 152 -0.32 23.16 53.89
C SER A 152 0.32 21.84 54.32
N THR A 153 1.64 21.72 54.20
CA THR A 153 2.39 20.53 54.62
C THR A 153 2.44 20.39 56.14
N SER A 154 2.45 21.51 56.88
CA SER A 154 2.44 21.54 58.35
C SER A 154 1.10 21.05 58.96
N SER A 155 0.05 20.94 58.14
CA SER A 155 -1.20 20.29 58.54
C SER A 155 -1.08 18.76 58.72
N GLY A 156 0.01 18.16 58.23
CA GLY A 156 0.27 16.73 58.28
C GLY A 156 -0.59 15.88 57.35
N VAL A 157 -1.42 16.49 56.50
CA VAL A 157 -2.26 15.78 55.51
C VAL A 157 -2.35 16.59 54.21
N LEU A 158 -2.01 15.96 53.08
CA LEU A 158 -2.24 16.51 51.74
C LEU A 158 -3.51 15.91 51.14
N VAL A 159 -4.35 16.73 50.49
CA VAL A 159 -5.48 16.21 49.70
C VAL A 159 -4.99 15.98 48.28
N LEU A 160 -4.87 14.71 47.88
CA LEU A 160 -4.31 14.33 46.57
C LEU A 160 -5.40 13.72 45.70
N GLY A 161 -5.57 14.30 44.51
CA GLY A 161 -6.35 13.72 43.42
C GLY A 161 -5.44 12.97 42.46
N TRP A 162 -5.95 11.90 41.85
CA TRP A 162 -5.23 11.17 40.82
C TRP A 162 -6.19 10.68 39.73
N CYS A 163 -5.64 10.46 38.54
CA CYS A 163 -6.33 9.82 37.42
C CYS A 163 -5.34 9.02 36.56
N ASN A 164 -5.85 8.11 35.73
CA ASN A 164 -5.07 7.36 34.75
C ASN A 164 -5.94 7.00 33.54
N ALA A 165 -5.36 6.87 32.35
CA ALA A 165 -6.07 6.55 31.11
C ALA A 165 -5.30 5.50 30.30
N PHE A 166 -5.99 4.71 29.49
CA PHE A 166 -5.41 3.75 28.56
C PHE A 166 -4.74 4.38 27.33
N PRO A 167 -5.35 5.37 26.64
CA PRO A 167 -4.71 5.98 25.49
C PRO A 167 -3.63 6.97 25.92
N ALA A 168 -2.54 7.04 25.14
CA ALA A 168 -1.61 8.16 25.20
C ALA A 168 -2.31 9.47 24.78
N PRO A 169 -1.78 10.64 25.17
CA PRO A 169 -2.27 11.92 24.67
C PRO A 169 -2.13 12.02 23.15
N ALA A 170 -2.96 12.84 22.51
CA ALA A 170 -2.69 13.26 21.14
C ALA A 170 -1.61 14.37 21.14
N GLU A 171 -0.79 14.43 20.10
CA GLU A 171 0.48 15.19 20.07
C GLU A 171 1.40 14.85 21.26
N PRO A 172 1.69 13.55 21.51
CA PRO A 172 2.44 13.11 22.70
C PRO A 172 3.88 13.65 22.75
N GLU A 173 4.46 14.07 21.63
CA GLU A 173 5.80 14.64 21.52
C GLU A 173 5.91 16.06 22.07
N CYS A 174 4.80 16.80 22.21
CA CYS A 174 4.80 18.22 22.57
C CYS A 174 3.96 18.47 23.83
N ALA A 175 4.61 18.57 24.99
CA ALA A 175 3.92 18.64 26.28
C ALA A 175 2.99 19.86 26.44
N SER A 176 3.27 20.96 25.74
CA SER A 176 2.41 22.16 25.70
C SER A 176 1.16 21.97 24.86
N GLU A 177 1.25 21.29 23.72
CA GLU A 177 0.14 21.07 22.78
C GLU A 177 -0.63 19.76 23.02
N ALA A 178 -0.08 18.87 23.84
CA ALA A 178 -0.70 17.60 24.20
C ALA A 178 -2.16 17.78 24.61
N SER A 179 -3.04 16.99 23.99
CA SER A 179 -4.47 17.01 24.26
C SER A 179 -4.94 15.66 24.81
N PHE A 180 -5.86 15.74 25.78
CA PHE A 180 -6.28 14.60 26.58
C PHE A 180 -7.77 14.33 26.40
N SER A 181 -8.11 13.05 26.25
CA SER A 181 -9.49 12.59 26.43
C SER A 181 -9.78 12.38 27.93
N GLN A 182 -11.04 12.13 28.27
CA GLN A 182 -11.40 11.82 29.65
C GLN A 182 -10.71 10.53 30.10
N HIS A 183 -10.07 10.56 31.27
CA HIS A 183 -9.38 9.41 31.87
C HIS A 183 -10.32 8.19 32.04
N ASP A 184 -9.89 7.02 31.54
CA ASP A 184 -10.71 5.81 31.43
C ASP A 184 -10.14 4.59 32.19
N ASN A 185 -8.92 4.67 32.75
CA ASN A 185 -8.31 3.62 33.58
C ASN A 185 -8.52 3.85 35.09
N GLY A 186 -8.97 5.04 35.52
CA GLY A 186 -9.46 5.29 36.87
C GLY A 186 -9.23 6.72 37.36
N GLN A 187 -9.90 7.09 38.46
CA GLN A 187 -9.73 8.36 39.17
C GLN A 187 -10.17 8.24 40.63
N SER A 188 -9.59 9.03 41.54
CA SER A 188 -10.13 9.27 42.88
C SER A 188 -9.45 10.49 43.53
N ILE A 189 -9.93 10.88 44.71
CA ILE A 189 -9.31 11.85 45.60
C ILE A 189 -9.28 11.28 47.02
N PHE A 190 -8.23 11.56 47.79
CA PHE A 190 -8.09 11.08 49.16
C PHE A 190 -7.20 11.99 50.02
N GLY A 191 -7.24 11.81 51.33
CA GLY A 191 -6.36 12.50 52.29
C GLY A 191 -5.11 11.66 52.58
N ALA A 192 -3.98 12.10 52.06
CA ALA A 192 -2.66 11.51 52.18
C ALA A 192 -1.98 12.03 53.46
N ARG A 193 -1.92 11.21 54.51
CA ARG A 193 -1.25 11.60 55.78
C ARG A 193 0.25 11.59 55.57
N LEU A 194 0.92 12.66 55.99
CA LEU A 194 2.37 12.75 56.05
C LEU A 194 2.83 12.24 57.41
N ASP A 195 3.85 11.40 57.43
CA ASP A 195 4.54 11.01 58.65
C ASP A 195 5.97 11.57 58.70
N SER A 196 6.72 11.22 59.75
CA SER A 196 8.06 11.75 59.97
C SER A 196 9.08 11.39 58.88
N ASN A 197 8.78 10.43 58.00
CA ASN A 197 9.67 10.02 56.91
C ASN A 197 9.55 10.96 55.69
N ALA A 198 8.43 11.67 55.54
CA ALA A 198 8.27 12.66 54.47
C ALA A 198 9.26 13.81 54.59
N ALA A 199 9.50 14.34 55.80
CA ALA A 199 10.45 15.44 56.04
C ALA A 199 11.85 14.90 56.37
N ASN A 200 12.85 15.18 55.53
CA ASN A 200 14.17 14.57 55.68
C ASN A 200 15.32 15.59 55.72
N PRO A 201 16.29 15.47 56.66
CA PRO A 201 17.50 16.30 56.67
C PRO A 201 18.31 16.28 55.37
N SER A 202 18.27 15.17 54.62
CA SER A 202 18.96 15.03 53.33
C SER A 202 18.20 15.64 52.14
N TYR A 203 17.01 16.23 52.34
CA TYR A 203 16.19 16.76 51.25
C TYR A 203 16.95 17.75 50.35
N ALA A 204 17.74 18.66 50.94
CA ALA A 204 18.50 19.65 50.16
C ALA A 204 19.51 18.98 49.21
N GLU A 205 20.19 17.92 49.66
CA GLU A 205 21.12 17.14 48.84
C GLU A 205 20.37 16.36 47.73
N TRP A 206 19.18 15.83 48.03
CA TRP A 206 18.35 15.15 47.04
C TRP A 206 17.81 16.11 45.96
N ALA A 207 17.46 17.33 46.34
CA ALA A 207 16.95 18.34 45.43
C ALA A 207 18.01 18.80 44.40
N GLU A 208 19.30 18.71 44.73
CA GLU A 208 20.41 18.98 43.81
C GLU A 208 20.53 17.92 42.70
N LEU A 209 19.93 16.74 42.85
CA LEU A 209 19.91 15.71 41.81
C LEU A 209 19.00 16.08 40.62
N ALA A 210 18.09 17.05 40.79
CA ALA A 210 17.13 17.46 39.78
C ALA A 210 17.81 18.35 38.72
N THR A 211 18.31 17.72 37.66
CA THR A 211 19.15 18.38 36.65
C THR A 211 18.57 18.35 35.23
N ALA A 212 17.54 17.54 34.98
CA ALA A 212 16.98 17.36 33.64
C ALA A 212 15.65 18.11 33.47
N THR A 213 15.51 18.88 32.38
CA THR A 213 14.22 19.42 31.94
C THR A 213 13.83 18.74 30.62
N VAL A 214 12.76 17.95 30.65
CA VAL A 214 12.25 17.22 29.48
C VAL A 214 11.09 18.02 28.89
N THR A 215 11.33 18.72 27.79
CA THR A 215 10.36 19.67 27.19
C THR A 215 9.60 19.11 25.97
N GLY A 216 10.05 17.98 25.41
CA GLY A 216 9.50 17.43 24.17
C GLY A 216 9.89 18.22 22.93
N SER A 217 9.55 17.70 21.75
CA SER A 217 9.81 18.33 20.45
C SER A 217 8.52 18.87 19.88
N CYS A 218 8.26 20.17 20.08
CA CYS A 218 7.17 20.86 19.41
C CYS A 218 7.71 21.31 18.04
N GLY A 219 7.41 20.54 16.99
CA GLY A 219 7.94 20.82 15.66
C GLY A 219 7.64 22.25 15.20
N ASP A 220 8.65 22.99 14.75
CA ASP A 220 8.43 24.27 14.07
C ASP A 220 7.63 24.00 12.78
N ALA A 221 6.42 24.55 12.69
CA ALA A 221 5.70 24.65 11.42
C ALA A 221 6.39 25.67 10.51
N THR A 222 7.56 25.31 9.96
CA THR A 222 8.23 26.06 8.89
C THR A 222 8.24 25.18 7.63
N PRO A 223 7.69 25.64 6.49
CA PRO A 223 7.69 24.86 5.26
C PRO A 223 9.11 24.81 4.70
N THR A 224 9.85 23.77 5.08
CA THR A 224 11.18 23.50 4.53
C THR A 224 11.09 22.27 3.65
N THR A 225 11.33 22.48 2.37
CA THR A 225 11.44 21.44 1.33
C THR A 225 12.64 20.54 1.61
N THR A 226 12.44 19.53 2.45
CA THR A 226 13.29 18.36 2.55
C THR A 226 12.40 17.19 2.95
N SER A 227 12.34 16.18 2.09
CA SER A 227 11.59 14.95 2.28
C SER A 227 12.14 14.16 3.48
N SER A 228 11.65 14.46 4.68
CA SER A 228 11.60 13.49 5.77
C SER A 228 10.17 12.98 5.85
N THR A 229 10.00 11.67 5.74
CA THR A 229 8.74 10.98 5.97
C THR A 229 8.40 11.06 7.46
N THR A 230 7.73 12.13 7.89
CA THR A 230 7.00 12.12 9.16
C THR A 230 5.89 11.08 9.03
N ALA A 231 5.96 10.04 9.84
CA ALA A 231 4.92 9.03 9.92
C ALA A 231 3.64 9.69 10.43
N GLY A 232 2.67 9.89 9.54
CA GLY A 232 1.31 10.24 9.96
C GLY A 232 0.74 9.16 10.88
N PRO A 233 -0.38 9.45 11.58
CA PRO A 233 -0.97 8.53 12.55
C PRO A 233 -1.17 7.14 11.92
N THR A 234 -0.61 6.12 12.57
CA THR A 234 -0.72 4.71 12.15
C THR A 234 -2.17 4.35 11.89
N ALA A 235 -2.47 3.82 10.70
CA ALA A 235 -3.83 3.42 10.33
C ALA A 235 -4.45 2.51 11.40
N THR A 236 -5.66 2.82 11.86
CA THR A 236 -6.34 1.98 12.85
C THR A 236 -6.86 0.71 12.16
N GLY A 237 -6.13 -0.39 12.32
CA GLY A 237 -6.45 -1.67 11.68
C GLY A 237 -7.60 -2.42 12.35
N VAL A 238 -8.49 -2.97 11.54
CA VAL A 238 -9.56 -3.88 11.98
C VAL A 238 -8.97 -5.28 12.17
N PRO A 239 -9.08 -5.91 13.34
CA PRO A 239 -8.61 -7.29 13.50
C PRO A 239 -9.31 -8.24 12.53
N VAL A 240 -8.57 -9.16 11.90
CA VAL A 240 -9.16 -10.22 11.07
C VAL A 240 -10.24 -10.97 11.87
N PRO A 241 -11.47 -11.12 11.34
CA PRO A 241 -12.56 -11.74 12.10
C PRO A 241 -12.24 -13.21 12.45
N THR A 242 -12.45 -13.58 13.71
CA THR A 242 -12.25 -14.95 14.21
C THR A 242 -13.07 -15.96 13.42
N GLY A 243 -12.45 -17.04 12.95
CA GLY A 243 -13.14 -18.07 12.14
C GLY A 243 -13.21 -17.75 10.64
N SER A 244 -12.63 -16.64 10.18
CA SER A 244 -12.53 -16.32 8.75
C SER A 244 -11.62 -17.32 8.03
N VAL A 245 -12.25 -18.21 7.27
CA VAL A 245 -11.61 -19.24 6.46
C VAL A 245 -12.17 -19.18 5.05
N TYR A 246 -11.30 -19.35 4.05
CA TYR A 246 -11.63 -19.26 2.62
C TYR A 246 -11.00 -20.41 1.82
N ASP A 247 -11.73 -20.89 0.81
CA ASP A 247 -11.20 -21.88 -0.14
C ASP A 247 -10.14 -21.26 -1.04
N TYR A 248 -10.34 -19.99 -1.40
CA TYR A 248 -9.39 -19.22 -2.19
C TYR A 248 -9.21 -17.82 -1.61
N ILE A 249 -7.96 -17.42 -1.45
CA ILE A 249 -7.60 -16.03 -1.15
C ILE A 249 -6.83 -15.50 -2.36
N VAL A 250 -7.37 -14.45 -2.99
CA VAL A 250 -6.76 -13.75 -4.13
C VAL A 250 -6.20 -12.42 -3.62
N VAL A 251 -4.92 -12.16 -3.92
CA VAL A 251 -4.19 -10.99 -3.41
C VAL A 251 -3.94 -10.00 -4.54
N GLY A 252 -4.64 -8.87 -4.54
CA GLY A 252 -4.56 -7.79 -5.53
C GLY A 252 -5.76 -7.78 -6.47
N ALA A 253 -6.54 -6.70 -6.45
CA ALA A 253 -7.74 -6.49 -7.28
C ALA A 253 -7.40 -5.83 -8.64
N GLY A 254 -6.38 -6.35 -9.34
CA GLY A 254 -5.94 -5.85 -10.65
C GLY A 254 -6.50 -6.62 -11.85
N ALA A 255 -5.83 -6.48 -13.00
CA ALA A 255 -6.17 -7.17 -14.26
C ALA A 255 -6.17 -8.71 -14.14
N GLY A 256 -5.34 -9.29 -13.27
CA GLY A 256 -5.33 -10.73 -13.00
C GLY A 256 -6.33 -11.15 -11.91
N GLY A 257 -6.34 -10.43 -10.79
CA GLY A 257 -7.03 -10.86 -9.58
C GLY A 257 -8.55 -10.71 -9.62
N ILE A 258 -9.08 -9.62 -10.21
CA ILE A 258 -10.54 -9.46 -10.33
C ILE A 258 -11.16 -10.60 -11.18
N PRO A 259 -10.68 -10.90 -12.39
CA PRO A 259 -11.19 -12.04 -13.15
C PRO A 259 -11.01 -13.37 -12.43
N MET A 260 -9.85 -13.59 -11.79
CA MET A 260 -9.62 -14.82 -11.01
C MET A 260 -10.66 -15.02 -9.92
N ALA A 261 -10.93 -13.99 -9.11
CA ALA A 261 -11.88 -14.09 -8.01
C ALA A 261 -13.33 -14.29 -8.51
N ASP A 262 -13.70 -13.66 -9.63
CA ASP A 262 -15.00 -13.88 -10.27
C ASP A 262 -15.17 -15.34 -10.73
N LYS A 263 -14.19 -15.90 -11.44
CA LYS A 263 -14.27 -17.29 -11.94
C LYS A 263 -14.25 -18.34 -10.82
N LEU A 264 -13.46 -18.12 -9.78
CA LEU A 264 -13.41 -19.03 -8.63
C LEU A 264 -14.71 -18.98 -7.80
N SER A 265 -15.27 -17.79 -7.60
CA SER A 265 -16.55 -17.64 -6.89
C SER A 265 -17.74 -18.16 -7.71
N GLU A 266 -17.70 -18.04 -9.04
CA GLU A 266 -18.67 -18.67 -9.94
C GLU A 266 -18.70 -20.20 -9.81
N ALA A 267 -17.57 -20.83 -9.50
CA ALA A 267 -17.47 -22.27 -9.22
C ALA A 267 -18.00 -22.67 -7.81
N GLY A 268 -18.64 -21.75 -7.09
CA GLY A 268 -19.25 -21.99 -5.78
C GLY A 268 -18.26 -22.09 -4.62
N LYS A 269 -17.00 -21.66 -4.82
CA LYS A 269 -15.95 -21.67 -3.79
C LYS A 269 -16.03 -20.42 -2.94
N LYS A 270 -15.68 -20.50 -1.65
CA LYS A 270 -15.62 -19.30 -0.81
C LYS A 270 -14.34 -18.52 -1.12
N VAL A 271 -14.47 -17.33 -1.68
CA VAL A 271 -13.36 -16.52 -2.21
C VAL A 271 -13.25 -15.20 -1.46
N LEU A 272 -12.04 -14.88 -1.00
CA LEU A 272 -11.67 -13.55 -0.53
C LEU A 272 -10.76 -12.88 -1.55
N LEU A 273 -11.08 -11.66 -1.97
CA LEU A 273 -10.19 -10.77 -2.71
C LEU A 273 -9.67 -9.69 -1.76
N ILE A 274 -8.35 -9.58 -1.61
CA ILE A 274 -7.69 -8.58 -0.77
C ILE A 274 -7.00 -7.55 -1.65
N GLU A 275 -7.26 -6.27 -1.43
CA GLU A 275 -6.67 -5.14 -2.14
C GLU A 275 -5.99 -4.17 -1.16
N LYS A 276 -4.75 -3.79 -1.50
CA LYS A 276 -3.95 -2.83 -0.73
C LYS A 276 -4.63 -1.46 -0.69
N GLY A 277 -5.10 -1.00 -1.84
CA GLY A 277 -5.65 0.33 -2.03
C GLY A 277 -7.12 0.51 -1.65
N PRO A 278 -7.60 1.77 -1.69
CA PRO A 278 -9.02 2.09 -1.57
C PRO A 278 -9.80 1.77 -2.86
N HIS A 279 -11.12 1.96 -2.80
CA HIS A 279 -11.98 1.94 -3.97
C HIS A 279 -11.62 3.06 -4.97
N SER A 280 -11.89 2.82 -6.26
CA SER A 280 -11.55 3.73 -7.36
C SER A 280 -12.79 4.31 -8.05
N SER A 281 -13.48 3.54 -8.91
CA SER A 281 -14.71 3.98 -9.60
C SER A 281 -15.83 4.26 -8.60
N GLY A 282 -16.71 5.21 -8.92
CA GLY A 282 -17.82 5.58 -8.03
C GLY A 282 -18.81 4.44 -7.78
N ARG A 283 -18.96 3.50 -8.73
CA ARG A 283 -19.72 2.24 -8.52
C ARG A 283 -19.30 1.47 -7.26
N TRP A 284 -18.01 1.50 -6.93
CA TRP A 284 -17.44 0.80 -5.79
C TRP A 284 -17.29 1.71 -4.56
N GLY A 285 -17.88 2.91 -4.57
CA GLY A 285 -17.77 3.86 -3.46
C GLY A 285 -16.46 4.65 -3.44
N GLY A 286 -15.75 4.74 -4.58
CA GLY A 286 -14.63 5.67 -4.70
C GLY A 286 -15.11 7.13 -4.69
N ASP A 287 -14.28 8.02 -4.13
CA ASP A 287 -14.63 9.42 -3.88
C ASP A 287 -13.68 10.43 -4.54
N VAL A 288 -12.51 10.00 -5.02
CA VAL A 288 -11.53 10.90 -5.65
C VAL A 288 -12.07 11.44 -6.98
N LYS A 289 -12.50 12.70 -7.01
CA LYS A 289 -13.10 13.34 -8.18
C LYS A 289 -12.82 14.85 -8.23
N PRO A 290 -12.77 15.46 -9.42
CA PRO A 290 -12.78 16.92 -9.57
C PRO A 290 -14.15 17.51 -9.21
N ALA A 291 -14.17 18.82 -8.90
CA ALA A 291 -15.35 19.53 -8.41
C ALA A 291 -16.56 19.44 -9.35
N TRP A 292 -16.35 19.39 -10.66
CA TRP A 292 -17.44 19.33 -11.65
C TRP A 292 -18.12 17.95 -11.73
N LEU A 293 -17.57 16.91 -11.09
CA LEU A 293 -18.21 15.61 -10.91
C LEU A 293 -18.99 15.49 -9.60
N GLU A 294 -18.98 16.53 -8.75
CA GLU A 294 -19.73 16.52 -7.49
C GLU A 294 -21.23 16.34 -7.72
N GLY A 295 -21.87 15.60 -6.82
CA GLY A 295 -23.28 15.20 -6.97
C GLY A 295 -23.52 14.08 -7.99
N THR A 296 -22.49 13.57 -8.66
CA THR A 296 -22.58 12.38 -9.53
C THR A 296 -21.94 11.15 -8.87
N ASN A 297 -22.29 9.96 -9.38
CA ASN A 297 -21.60 8.71 -9.01
C ASN A 297 -20.35 8.43 -9.86
N LEU A 298 -19.78 9.45 -10.50
CA LEU A 298 -18.54 9.34 -11.26
C LEU A 298 -17.34 9.76 -10.40
N THR A 299 -16.18 9.19 -10.71
CA THR A 299 -14.88 9.61 -10.17
C THR A 299 -13.90 9.91 -11.29
N ARG A 300 -12.70 10.38 -10.94
CA ARG A 300 -11.62 10.56 -11.93
C ARG A 300 -11.24 9.27 -12.67
N PHE A 301 -11.54 8.11 -12.08
CA PHE A 301 -11.29 6.82 -12.68
C PHE A 301 -12.40 6.41 -13.65
N ASP A 302 -13.60 6.98 -13.58
CA ASP A 302 -14.70 6.60 -14.47
C ASP A 302 -14.62 7.30 -15.83
N VAL A 303 -14.15 8.54 -15.84
CA VAL A 303 -14.10 9.41 -17.03
C VAL A 303 -12.83 9.17 -17.85
N PRO A 304 -12.92 8.64 -19.09
CA PRO A 304 -11.77 8.41 -19.94
C PRO A 304 -10.85 9.63 -20.14
N GLY A 305 -11.44 10.81 -20.34
CA GLY A 305 -10.71 12.06 -20.53
C GLY A 305 -9.93 12.53 -19.30
N LEU A 306 -10.09 11.92 -18.14
CA LEU A 306 -9.34 12.25 -16.93
C LEU A 306 -8.19 11.27 -16.65
N CYS A 307 -7.94 10.29 -17.53
CA CYS A 307 -6.96 9.24 -17.22
C CYS A 307 -5.52 9.75 -17.09
N ASN A 308 -5.16 10.85 -17.77
CA ASN A 308 -3.79 11.38 -17.75
C ASN A 308 -3.46 12.16 -16.46
N GLU A 309 -4.47 12.48 -15.65
CA GLU A 309 -4.27 13.18 -14.36
C GLU A 309 -3.34 12.39 -13.42
N ILE A 310 -3.23 11.06 -13.61
CA ILE A 310 -2.30 10.23 -12.83
C ILE A 310 -0.83 10.66 -12.97
N TRP A 311 -0.45 11.38 -14.02
CA TRP A 311 0.92 11.83 -14.24
C TRP A 311 1.28 13.13 -13.51
N VAL A 312 0.27 13.93 -13.12
CA VAL A 312 0.45 15.19 -12.39
C VAL A 312 0.08 15.05 -10.93
N ASN A 313 -0.96 14.26 -10.62
CA ASN A 313 -1.43 14.00 -9.27
C ASN A 313 -1.69 12.50 -9.07
N SER A 314 -0.71 11.84 -8.46
CA SER A 314 -0.68 10.39 -8.23
C SER A 314 -0.74 9.99 -6.75
N ASP A 315 -0.70 10.97 -5.86
CA ASP A 315 -0.52 10.74 -4.42
C ASP A 315 -1.70 9.97 -3.83
N GLY A 316 -1.38 8.93 -3.06
CA GLY A 316 -2.38 8.03 -2.46
C GLY A 316 -3.12 7.12 -3.46
N ILE A 317 -2.79 7.18 -4.75
CA ILE A 317 -3.31 6.32 -5.84
C ILE A 317 -2.20 5.38 -6.34
N ALA A 318 -1.01 5.92 -6.63
CA ALA A 318 0.15 5.14 -7.04
C ALA A 318 0.75 4.36 -5.86
N CYS A 319 1.35 3.22 -6.14
CA CYS A 319 2.06 2.42 -5.15
C CYS A 319 3.33 3.13 -4.67
N SER A 320 3.50 3.26 -3.35
CA SER A 320 4.65 3.93 -2.73
C SER A 320 5.86 3.02 -2.48
N ASP A 321 5.73 1.72 -2.71
CA ASP A 321 6.73 0.70 -2.39
C ASP A 321 7.44 0.10 -3.62
N THR A 322 7.43 0.84 -4.73
CA THR A 322 8.19 0.53 -5.95
C THR A 322 8.74 1.81 -6.56
N ASP A 323 9.85 1.71 -7.30
CA ASP A 323 10.43 2.84 -8.06
C ASP A 323 9.74 3.11 -9.42
N GLN A 324 8.61 2.44 -9.70
CA GLN A 324 7.89 2.51 -10.97
C GLN A 324 6.43 2.95 -10.76
N MET A 325 5.76 3.38 -11.84
CA MET A 325 4.33 3.64 -11.80
C MET A 325 3.53 2.33 -11.74
N ALA A 326 2.72 2.18 -10.69
CA ALA A 326 1.72 1.14 -10.55
C ALA A 326 0.53 1.67 -9.74
N GLY A 327 -0.71 1.35 -10.13
CA GLY A 327 -1.90 1.76 -9.37
C GLY A 327 -2.17 0.84 -8.18
N CYS A 328 -2.25 1.42 -6.98
CA CYS A 328 -2.61 0.78 -5.71
C CYS A 328 -4.01 1.23 -5.28
N VAL A 329 -5.01 0.85 -6.08
CA VAL A 329 -6.46 1.07 -5.89
C VAL A 329 -7.20 -0.15 -6.43
N VAL A 330 -8.48 -0.35 -6.08
CA VAL A 330 -9.32 -1.38 -6.73
C VAL A 330 -9.28 -1.19 -8.26
N GLY A 331 -9.00 -2.25 -9.00
CA GLY A 331 -8.74 -2.24 -10.44
C GLY A 331 -7.24 -2.17 -10.81
N GLY A 332 -6.38 -1.77 -9.89
CA GLY A 332 -4.94 -1.61 -10.09
C GLY A 332 -4.61 -0.79 -11.33
N GLY A 333 -3.73 -1.32 -12.19
CA GLY A 333 -3.39 -0.69 -13.47
C GLY A 333 -4.60 -0.42 -14.39
N THR A 334 -5.67 -1.22 -14.32
CA THR A 334 -6.87 -1.00 -15.18
C THR A 334 -7.67 0.25 -14.76
N ALA A 335 -7.54 0.68 -13.50
CA ALA A 335 -8.18 1.90 -13.00
C ALA A 335 -7.46 3.17 -13.46
N VAL A 336 -6.15 3.11 -13.71
CA VAL A 336 -5.32 4.30 -13.98
C VAL A 336 -4.76 4.36 -15.41
N ASN A 337 -4.81 3.28 -16.18
CA ASN A 337 -4.29 3.28 -17.55
C ASN A 337 -5.20 4.03 -18.54
N ALA A 338 -4.76 4.12 -19.80
CA ALA A 338 -5.54 4.70 -20.89
C ALA A 338 -6.66 3.77 -21.41
N GLY A 339 -6.80 2.53 -20.94
CA GLY A 339 -7.87 1.62 -21.33
C GLY A 339 -7.77 0.97 -22.72
N LEU A 340 -6.64 1.09 -23.43
CA LEU A 340 -6.42 0.44 -24.74
C LEU A 340 -6.64 -1.08 -24.71
N TRP A 341 -7.43 -1.63 -25.63
CA TRP A 341 -7.99 -2.98 -25.52
C TRP A 341 -7.88 -3.81 -26.80
N TRP A 342 -7.16 -4.92 -26.73
CA TRP A 342 -6.70 -5.65 -27.90
C TRP A 342 -7.13 -7.10 -27.90
N LYS A 343 -7.82 -7.52 -28.96
CA LYS A 343 -7.98 -8.95 -29.24
C LYS A 343 -6.59 -9.51 -29.57
N PRO A 344 -6.10 -10.52 -28.83
CA PRO A 344 -4.71 -10.96 -28.95
C PRO A 344 -4.32 -11.39 -30.36
N TYR A 345 -3.09 -11.02 -30.76
CA TYR A 345 -2.40 -11.66 -31.86
C TYR A 345 -1.99 -13.08 -31.43
N GLU A 346 -2.46 -14.10 -32.14
CA GLU A 346 -2.22 -15.51 -31.80
C GLU A 346 -0.72 -15.85 -31.70
N LEU A 347 0.12 -15.24 -32.54
CA LEU A 347 1.56 -15.47 -32.56
C LEU A 347 2.25 -15.12 -31.24
N ASP A 348 1.71 -14.18 -30.46
CA ASP A 348 2.29 -13.83 -29.16
C ASP A 348 2.23 -14.99 -28.17
N TRP A 349 1.12 -15.72 -28.14
CA TRP A 349 0.96 -16.93 -27.33
C TRP A 349 1.83 -18.05 -27.87
N ASP A 350 1.85 -18.22 -29.20
CA ASP A 350 2.61 -19.29 -29.83
C ASP A 350 4.12 -19.11 -29.72
N TYR A 351 4.60 -17.87 -29.67
CA TYR A 351 6.01 -17.54 -29.53
C TYR A 351 6.47 -17.64 -28.06
N ASN A 352 5.78 -16.97 -27.14
CA ASN A 352 6.28 -16.80 -25.78
C ASN A 352 5.93 -17.95 -24.82
N PHE A 353 4.77 -18.57 -24.98
CA PHE A 353 4.24 -19.48 -23.95
C PHE A 353 4.50 -20.96 -24.26
N PRO A 354 4.63 -21.83 -23.25
CA PRO A 354 4.79 -23.28 -23.45
C PRO A 354 3.48 -23.96 -23.93
N ASN A 355 3.56 -25.24 -24.29
CA ASN A 355 2.40 -26.06 -24.62
C ASN A 355 1.36 -26.05 -23.48
N GLY A 356 0.08 -25.92 -23.82
CA GLY A 356 -1.01 -25.74 -22.86
C GLY A 356 -1.42 -24.27 -22.66
N TRP A 357 -0.63 -23.34 -23.20
CA TRP A 357 -0.83 -21.88 -23.22
C TRP A 357 -0.64 -21.27 -24.62
N LYS A 358 -0.52 -22.10 -25.66
CA LYS A 358 -0.43 -21.65 -27.06
C LYS A 358 -1.77 -21.05 -27.50
N ALA A 359 -1.83 -20.39 -28.64
CA ALA A 359 -3.03 -19.69 -29.12
C ALA A 359 -4.29 -20.59 -29.11
N LYS A 360 -4.13 -21.84 -29.57
CA LYS A 360 -5.20 -22.85 -29.53
C LYS A 360 -5.72 -23.17 -28.12
N ASP A 361 -4.84 -23.11 -27.13
CA ASP A 361 -5.14 -23.51 -25.74
C ASP A 361 -5.82 -22.38 -24.96
N VAL A 362 -5.55 -21.11 -25.33
CA VAL A 362 -6.16 -19.92 -24.73
C VAL A 362 -7.38 -19.41 -25.50
N LYS A 363 -7.66 -19.93 -26.69
CA LYS A 363 -8.75 -19.45 -27.56
C LYS A 363 -10.10 -19.33 -26.83
N ALA A 364 -10.49 -20.36 -26.07
CA ALA A 364 -11.76 -20.34 -25.35
C ALA A 364 -11.79 -19.25 -24.25
N ALA A 365 -10.67 -19.04 -23.56
CA ALA A 365 -10.52 -17.93 -22.62
C ALA A 365 -10.61 -16.58 -23.33
N THR A 366 -9.95 -16.41 -24.48
CA THR A 366 -10.06 -15.22 -25.33
C THR A 366 -11.52 -14.93 -25.70
N ASP A 367 -12.25 -15.94 -26.17
CA ASP A 367 -13.65 -15.78 -26.59
C ASP A 367 -14.54 -15.35 -25.40
N ARG A 368 -14.33 -15.89 -24.19
CA ARG A 368 -15.05 -15.46 -22.98
C ARG A 368 -14.72 -14.02 -22.58
N VAL A 369 -13.43 -13.66 -22.57
CA VAL A 369 -13.00 -12.30 -22.23
C VAL A 369 -13.61 -11.28 -23.18
N PHE A 370 -13.57 -11.52 -24.49
CA PHE A 370 -14.15 -10.61 -25.48
C PHE A 370 -15.68 -10.65 -25.55
N SER A 371 -16.31 -11.71 -25.04
CA SER A 371 -17.76 -11.70 -24.79
C SER A 371 -18.14 -10.78 -23.63
N ARG A 372 -17.28 -10.67 -22.60
CA ARG A 372 -17.54 -9.85 -21.42
C ARG A 372 -17.13 -8.40 -21.62
N ILE A 373 -15.99 -8.18 -22.26
CA ILE A 373 -15.39 -6.89 -22.56
C ILE A 373 -15.12 -6.85 -24.08
N PRO A 374 -16.14 -6.55 -24.90
CA PRO A 374 -15.99 -6.54 -26.36
C PRO A 374 -15.03 -5.42 -26.82
N GLY A 375 -14.99 -4.33 -26.06
CA GLY A 375 -14.30 -3.09 -26.40
C GLY A 375 -15.01 -2.29 -27.49
N THR A 376 -14.48 -1.11 -27.77
CA THR A 376 -15.00 -0.20 -28.80
C THR A 376 -13.88 0.72 -29.28
N ASP A 377 -13.84 1.03 -30.58
CA ASP A 377 -13.00 2.10 -31.12
C ASP A 377 -13.75 3.42 -31.28
N THR A 378 -15.01 3.46 -30.83
CA THR A 378 -15.92 4.61 -30.87
C THR A 378 -16.59 4.72 -29.49
N PRO A 379 -15.85 5.20 -28.47
CA PRO A 379 -16.32 5.12 -27.08
C PRO A 379 -17.40 6.15 -26.75
N SER A 380 -17.53 7.21 -27.54
CA SER A 380 -18.60 8.19 -27.42
C SER A 380 -19.96 7.57 -27.74
N MET A 381 -20.95 7.76 -26.86
CA MET A 381 -22.25 7.09 -26.99
C MET A 381 -23.13 7.62 -28.12
N ASP A 382 -22.76 8.73 -28.75
CA ASP A 382 -23.41 9.24 -29.96
C ASP A 382 -22.90 8.59 -31.26
N GLY A 383 -21.96 7.64 -31.15
CA GLY A 383 -21.39 6.91 -32.28
C GLY A 383 -20.36 7.69 -33.09
N LYS A 384 -19.81 8.79 -32.55
CA LYS A 384 -18.78 9.60 -33.20
C LYS A 384 -17.43 9.52 -32.49
N ARG A 385 -16.40 9.91 -33.23
CA ARG A 385 -15.06 10.19 -32.72
C ARG A 385 -14.79 11.69 -32.83
N TYR A 386 -14.12 12.24 -31.83
CA TYR A 386 -13.89 13.68 -31.69
C TYR A 386 -12.43 14.01 -31.96
N LEU A 387 -12.19 15.21 -32.49
CA LEU A 387 -10.87 15.77 -32.78
C LEU A 387 -9.97 14.85 -33.64
N GLN A 388 -10.53 14.28 -34.71
CA GLN A 388 -9.84 13.31 -35.57
C GLN A 388 -8.86 13.93 -36.58
N GLN A 389 -8.66 15.24 -36.57
CA GLN A 389 -7.81 15.92 -37.56
C GLN A 389 -6.35 15.42 -37.50
N GLY A 390 -5.77 15.27 -36.31
CA GLY A 390 -4.43 14.68 -36.14
C GLY A 390 -4.38 13.20 -36.56
N PHE A 391 -5.45 12.45 -36.32
CA PHE A 391 -5.56 11.07 -36.80
C PHE A 391 -5.49 11.01 -38.33
N GLU A 392 -6.27 11.85 -39.02
CA GLU A 392 -6.34 11.85 -40.48
C GLU A 392 -5.04 12.26 -41.17
N VAL A 393 -4.23 13.13 -40.55
CA VAL A 393 -2.89 13.48 -41.07
C VAL A 393 -2.03 12.21 -41.19
N LEU A 394 -1.88 11.48 -40.09
CA LEU A 394 -1.04 10.28 -40.04
C LEU A 394 -1.66 9.12 -40.83
N ALA A 395 -2.96 8.87 -40.66
CA ALA A 395 -3.68 7.82 -41.39
C ALA A 395 -3.61 8.04 -42.90
N GLY A 396 -3.76 9.29 -43.38
CA GLY A 396 -3.61 9.64 -44.79
C GLY A 396 -2.24 9.29 -45.37
N GLY A 397 -1.16 9.61 -44.66
CA GLY A 397 0.21 9.24 -45.08
C GLY A 397 0.46 7.74 -45.05
N LEU A 398 -0.01 7.05 -44.01
CA LEU A 398 0.09 5.58 -43.90
C LEU A 398 -0.64 4.89 -45.07
N ARG A 399 -1.89 5.29 -45.39
CA ARG A 399 -2.61 4.78 -46.56
C ARG A 399 -1.86 5.02 -47.86
N SER A 400 -1.36 6.24 -48.06
CA SER A 400 -0.67 6.65 -49.29
C SER A 400 0.65 5.90 -49.52
N SER A 401 1.27 5.42 -48.44
CA SER A 401 2.49 4.59 -48.48
C SER A 401 2.21 3.08 -48.47
N GLY A 402 0.95 2.67 -48.61
CA GLY A 402 0.55 1.27 -48.76
C GLY A 402 0.28 0.52 -47.45
N TRP A 403 0.23 1.20 -46.30
CA TRP A 403 -0.24 0.58 -45.07
C TRP A 403 -1.75 0.36 -45.13
N LYS A 404 -2.22 -0.74 -44.55
CA LYS A 404 -3.63 -1.12 -44.58
C LYS A 404 -4.35 -0.67 -43.32
N GLU A 405 -5.45 0.06 -43.49
CA GLU A 405 -6.39 0.36 -42.42
C GLU A 405 -7.19 -0.91 -42.05
N ILE A 406 -7.25 -1.23 -40.76
CA ILE A 406 -8.02 -2.35 -40.22
C ILE A 406 -8.80 -1.88 -38.99
N THR A 407 -9.89 -2.57 -38.66
CA THR A 407 -10.43 -2.56 -37.30
C THR A 407 -9.64 -3.58 -36.48
N ALA A 408 -8.73 -3.12 -35.62
CA ALA A 408 -7.71 -3.98 -34.99
C ALA A 408 -8.26 -5.25 -34.33
N ASN A 409 -9.39 -5.16 -33.61
CA ASN A 409 -9.97 -6.31 -32.90
C ASN A 409 -10.74 -7.28 -33.82
N ASN A 410 -11.11 -6.86 -35.03
CA ASN A 410 -11.70 -7.74 -36.04
C ASN A 410 -10.63 -8.51 -36.82
N PHE A 411 -9.43 -7.93 -36.94
CA PHE A 411 -8.28 -8.53 -37.66
C PHE A 411 -7.04 -8.62 -36.74
N PRO A 412 -7.12 -9.35 -35.62
CA PRO A 412 -6.06 -9.36 -34.61
C PRO A 412 -4.72 -9.90 -35.12
N ASN A 413 -4.74 -10.79 -36.11
CA ASN A 413 -3.54 -11.40 -36.71
C ASN A 413 -2.90 -10.56 -37.84
N GLN A 414 -3.43 -9.38 -38.16
CA GLN A 414 -2.80 -8.44 -39.10
C GLN A 414 -2.05 -7.39 -38.29
N LYS A 415 -0.73 -7.58 -38.12
CA LYS A 415 0.18 -6.73 -37.31
C LYS A 415 1.45 -6.31 -38.04
N HIS A 416 1.47 -6.44 -39.37
CA HIS A 416 2.55 -5.96 -40.22
C HIS A 416 1.99 -4.99 -41.27
N ARG A 417 2.53 -3.76 -41.33
CA ARG A 417 2.10 -2.69 -42.26
C ARG A 417 0.60 -2.40 -42.17
N THR A 418 0.09 -2.29 -40.95
CA THR A 418 -1.32 -2.02 -40.67
C THR A 418 -1.50 -0.89 -39.68
N PHE A 419 -2.64 -0.21 -39.74
CA PHE A 419 -3.03 0.80 -38.77
C PHE A 419 -4.55 0.76 -38.48
N SER A 420 -4.98 1.32 -37.34
CA SER A 420 -6.36 1.27 -36.86
C SER A 420 -6.68 2.51 -36.02
N HIS A 421 -7.96 2.84 -35.89
CA HIS A 421 -8.46 3.61 -34.76
C HIS A 421 -8.19 2.88 -33.44
N SER A 422 -8.12 3.62 -32.34
CA SER A 422 -7.79 3.10 -31.02
C SER A 422 -8.95 2.33 -30.39
N PRO A 423 -8.83 1.00 -30.13
CA PRO A 423 -9.84 0.27 -29.38
C PRO A 423 -9.61 0.43 -27.88
N PHE A 424 -10.70 0.60 -27.12
CA PHE A 424 -10.71 0.75 -25.67
C PHE A 424 -11.60 -0.30 -25.00
N MET A 425 -11.34 -0.60 -23.74
CA MET A 425 -12.14 -1.51 -22.90
C MET A 425 -13.42 -0.85 -22.35
N TYR A 426 -13.69 0.37 -22.81
CA TYR A 426 -14.74 1.25 -22.33
C TYR A 426 -16.12 0.68 -22.63
N SER A 427 -17.08 1.07 -21.80
CA SER A 427 -18.48 0.70 -21.96
C SER A 427 -19.36 1.84 -21.48
N ASN A 428 -20.38 2.19 -22.26
CA ASN A 428 -21.31 3.27 -21.94
C ASN A 428 -20.61 4.65 -21.75
N GLY A 429 -19.54 4.90 -22.50
CA GLY A 429 -18.72 6.12 -22.41
C GLY A 429 -17.89 6.26 -21.13
N GLU A 430 -17.85 5.24 -20.27
CA GLU A 430 -17.04 5.18 -19.05
C GLU A 430 -15.93 4.12 -19.18
N ARG A 431 -14.96 4.13 -18.26
CA ARG A 431 -13.75 3.26 -18.25
C ARG A 431 -13.98 1.77 -18.50
N GLY A 432 -15.12 1.20 -18.11
CA GLY A 432 -15.45 -0.20 -18.39
C GLY A 432 -14.48 -1.22 -17.74
N GLY A 433 -13.99 -2.18 -18.54
CA GLY A 433 -13.00 -3.16 -18.09
C GLY A 433 -13.47 -4.13 -16.99
N VAL A 434 -12.51 -4.66 -16.21
CA VAL A 434 -12.77 -5.71 -15.21
C VAL A 434 -13.62 -5.23 -14.03
N MET A 435 -13.52 -3.94 -13.68
CA MET A 435 -14.32 -3.34 -12.61
C MET A 435 -15.80 -3.21 -12.99
N ALA A 436 -16.11 -2.94 -14.26
CA ALA A 436 -17.49 -2.83 -14.75
C ALA A 436 -18.11 -4.17 -15.14
N THR A 437 -17.34 -5.26 -15.12
CA THR A 437 -17.76 -6.58 -15.58
C THR A 437 -17.51 -7.67 -14.53
N TYR A 438 -16.29 -8.19 -14.44
CA TYR A 438 -15.90 -9.28 -13.56
C TYR A 438 -16.18 -9.01 -12.09
N LEU A 439 -15.84 -7.80 -11.60
CA LEU A 439 -16.12 -7.47 -10.21
C LEU A 439 -17.63 -7.33 -9.94
N VAL A 440 -18.41 -6.82 -10.91
CA VAL A 440 -19.88 -6.71 -10.80
C VAL A 440 -20.55 -8.08 -10.68
N SER A 441 -20.04 -9.12 -11.37
CA SER A 441 -20.59 -10.47 -11.25
C SER A 441 -20.13 -11.17 -9.96
N ALA A 442 -18.89 -10.93 -9.52
CA ALA A 442 -18.35 -11.46 -8.27
C ALA A 442 -19.11 -10.94 -7.04
N ASP A 443 -19.29 -9.63 -6.96
CA ASP A 443 -19.90 -8.92 -5.82
C ASP A 443 -21.35 -9.35 -5.54
N LYS A 444 -22.07 -9.86 -6.55
CA LYS A 444 -23.42 -10.39 -6.38
C LYS A 444 -23.48 -11.73 -5.65
N ARG A 445 -22.35 -12.42 -5.48
CA ARG A 445 -22.31 -13.79 -4.94
C ARG A 445 -22.03 -13.76 -3.45
N SER A 446 -22.83 -14.45 -2.65
CA SER A 446 -22.68 -14.52 -1.20
C SER A 446 -21.43 -15.26 -0.71
N ASN A 447 -20.72 -15.93 -1.61
CA ASN A 447 -19.46 -16.63 -1.36
C ASN A 447 -18.23 -15.84 -1.83
N PHE A 448 -18.39 -14.55 -2.16
CA PHE A 448 -17.31 -13.63 -2.48
C PHE A 448 -17.25 -12.50 -1.45
N ASP A 449 -16.06 -12.24 -0.95
CA ASP A 449 -15.77 -11.13 -0.03
C ASP A 449 -14.63 -10.27 -0.61
N LEU A 450 -14.71 -8.94 -0.45
CA LEU A 450 -13.68 -7.97 -0.85
C LEU A 450 -13.19 -7.19 0.37
N TRP A 451 -11.88 -7.22 0.63
CA TRP A 451 -11.22 -6.39 1.64
C TRP A 451 -10.33 -5.36 0.95
N THR A 452 -10.63 -4.07 1.10
CA THR A 452 -9.79 -2.96 0.63
C THR A 452 -8.92 -2.40 1.74
N ASN A 453 -8.05 -1.44 1.43
CA ASN A 453 -7.17 -0.79 2.40
C ASN A 453 -6.27 -1.77 3.18
N THR A 454 -6.06 -2.97 2.65
CA THR A 454 -5.46 -4.11 3.36
C THR A 454 -4.27 -4.63 2.57
N ALA A 455 -3.05 -4.39 3.05
CA ALA A 455 -1.84 -4.89 2.41
C ALA A 455 -1.55 -6.32 2.88
N VAL A 456 -1.23 -7.23 1.96
CA VAL A 456 -0.66 -8.53 2.30
C VAL A 456 0.84 -8.39 2.44
N LYS A 457 1.38 -8.72 3.62
CA LYS A 457 2.82 -8.71 3.89
C LYS A 457 3.51 -9.91 3.24
N ARG A 458 2.96 -11.10 3.48
CA ARG A 458 3.49 -12.40 3.05
C ARG A 458 2.43 -13.50 3.21
N VAL A 459 2.71 -14.67 2.63
CA VAL A 459 1.94 -15.89 2.94
C VAL A 459 2.51 -16.58 4.18
N ILE A 460 1.65 -17.17 5.01
CA ILE A 460 2.04 -18.00 6.15
C ILE A 460 2.05 -19.45 5.69
N ARG A 461 3.14 -20.18 5.95
CA ARG A 461 3.32 -21.54 5.45
C ARG A 461 4.08 -22.46 6.41
N SER A 462 3.79 -23.75 6.31
CA SER A 462 4.57 -24.83 6.89
C SER A 462 5.17 -25.67 5.76
N GLY A 463 6.49 -25.61 5.60
CA GLY A 463 7.15 -26.15 4.41
C GLY A 463 6.58 -25.52 3.13
N GLY A 464 6.12 -26.37 2.21
CA GLY A 464 5.49 -25.97 0.94
C GLY A 464 3.97 -25.78 1.00
N HIS A 465 3.34 -25.90 2.17
CA HIS A 465 1.89 -25.72 2.31
C HIS A 465 1.54 -24.38 2.96
N ILE A 466 0.74 -23.56 2.28
CA ILE A 466 0.30 -22.24 2.75
C ILE A 466 -0.96 -22.40 3.59
N THR A 467 -0.94 -21.91 4.82
CA THR A 467 -2.05 -22.00 5.79
C THR A 467 -2.87 -20.72 5.89
N GLY A 468 -2.37 -19.61 5.33
CA GLY A 468 -3.05 -18.32 5.35
C GLY A 468 -2.19 -17.20 4.77
N VAL A 469 -2.67 -15.96 4.88
CA VAL A 469 -1.91 -14.75 4.52
C VAL A 469 -1.90 -13.76 5.68
N GLU A 470 -0.74 -13.14 5.90
CA GLU A 470 -0.55 -12.08 6.91
C GLU A 470 -0.88 -10.74 6.28
N VAL A 471 -1.79 -10.00 6.91
CA VAL A 471 -2.28 -8.70 6.46
C VAL A 471 -1.99 -7.60 7.46
N GLU A 472 -1.77 -6.39 6.94
CA GLU A 472 -1.67 -5.14 7.68
C GLU A 472 -2.59 -4.08 7.07
N ALA A 473 -3.13 -3.21 7.92
CA ALA A 473 -3.95 -2.11 7.45
C ALA A 473 -3.07 -1.08 6.74
N PHE A 474 -3.32 -0.88 5.44
CA PHE A 474 -2.64 0.15 4.64
C PHE A 474 -3.27 1.53 4.84
N LYS A 475 -4.59 1.57 4.96
CA LYS A 475 -5.38 2.75 5.34
C LYS A 475 -6.43 2.36 6.38
N ASN A 476 -7.08 3.35 6.99
CA ASN A 476 -8.18 3.13 7.93
C ASN A 476 -9.26 2.20 7.33
N GLY A 477 -9.80 1.32 8.17
CA GLY A 477 -10.74 0.28 7.75
C GLY A 477 -10.10 -0.97 7.13
N GLY A 478 -8.79 -0.96 6.90
CA GLY A 478 -8.03 -2.15 6.49
C GLY A 478 -7.91 -3.19 7.59
N TYR A 479 -7.71 -4.46 7.22
CA TYR A 479 -7.58 -5.56 8.17
C TYR A 479 -6.14 -5.80 8.63
N GLN A 480 -5.97 -6.27 9.87
CA GLN A 480 -4.69 -6.65 10.45
C GLN A 480 -4.75 -8.04 11.11
N GLY A 481 -3.72 -8.87 10.88
CA GLY A 481 -3.61 -10.22 11.43
C GLY A 481 -3.40 -11.30 10.37
N VAL A 482 -3.90 -12.52 10.61
CA VAL A 482 -3.76 -13.66 9.68
C VAL A 482 -5.13 -14.20 9.31
N VAL A 483 -5.45 -14.19 8.02
CA VAL A 483 -6.63 -14.87 7.47
C VAL A 483 -6.23 -16.26 6.95
N LYS A 484 -7.01 -17.28 7.30
CA LYS A 484 -6.67 -18.68 7.04
C LYS A 484 -7.31 -19.20 5.77
N THR A 485 -6.64 -20.15 5.13
CA THR A 485 -7.22 -20.96 4.06
C THR A 485 -7.99 -22.16 4.64
N THR A 486 -8.94 -22.71 3.89
CA THR A 486 -9.60 -23.98 4.24
C THR A 486 -8.53 -25.05 4.44
N ALA A 487 -8.57 -25.75 5.58
CA ALA A 487 -7.54 -26.71 5.95
C ALA A 487 -7.31 -27.74 4.82
N VAL A 488 -6.03 -27.99 4.50
CA VAL A 488 -5.55 -28.89 3.44
C VAL A 488 -5.87 -28.41 2.01
N THR A 489 -7.12 -28.04 1.74
CA THR A 489 -7.67 -27.85 0.39
C THR A 489 -7.62 -26.41 -0.11
N GLY A 490 -7.55 -25.44 0.78
CA GLY A 490 -7.56 -24.03 0.43
C GLY A 490 -6.28 -23.60 -0.29
N ARG A 491 -6.41 -22.58 -1.14
CA ARG A 491 -5.36 -22.12 -2.05
C ARG A 491 -5.21 -20.61 -1.99
N VAL A 492 -4.00 -20.12 -2.24
CA VAL A 492 -3.72 -18.67 -2.33
C VAL A 492 -3.28 -18.34 -3.75
N ILE A 493 -3.83 -17.28 -4.33
CA ILE A 493 -3.41 -16.73 -5.62
C ILE A 493 -2.84 -15.33 -5.42
N LEU A 494 -1.58 -15.15 -5.80
CA LEU A 494 -0.95 -13.84 -5.86
C LEU A 494 -1.27 -13.19 -7.21
N SER A 495 -1.91 -12.02 -7.16
CA SER A 495 -2.32 -11.20 -8.30
C SER A 495 -1.93 -9.73 -8.07
N ALA A 496 -0.87 -9.49 -7.31
CA ALA A 496 -0.40 -8.17 -6.87
C ALA A 496 0.53 -7.49 -7.90
N GLY A 497 0.63 -8.04 -9.12
CA GLY A 497 1.37 -7.46 -10.23
C GLY A 497 2.85 -7.87 -10.27
N ALA A 498 3.55 -7.43 -11.32
CA ALA A 498 4.95 -7.78 -11.58
C ALA A 498 5.88 -7.52 -10.38
N PHE A 499 5.68 -6.41 -9.69
CA PHE A 499 6.46 -6.04 -8.51
C PHE A 499 5.88 -6.63 -7.22
N GLY A 500 4.58 -6.44 -6.98
CA GLY A 500 3.93 -6.82 -5.73
C GLY A 500 3.95 -8.33 -5.46
N SER A 501 3.65 -9.16 -6.46
CA SER A 501 3.65 -10.62 -6.30
C SER A 501 5.06 -11.16 -6.03
N ALA A 502 6.08 -10.62 -6.71
CA ALA A 502 7.47 -10.97 -6.47
C ALA A 502 7.94 -10.53 -5.06
N LYS A 503 7.54 -9.33 -4.60
CA LYS A 503 7.80 -8.86 -3.22
C LYS A 503 7.19 -9.80 -2.18
N ILE A 504 5.94 -10.22 -2.36
CA ILE A 504 5.26 -11.14 -1.45
C ILE A 504 5.99 -12.49 -1.41
N LEU A 505 6.43 -13.03 -2.55
CA LEU A 505 7.20 -14.27 -2.60
C LEU A 505 8.52 -14.15 -1.83
N MET A 506 9.29 -13.08 -2.07
CA MET A 506 10.56 -12.83 -1.36
C MET A 506 10.34 -12.72 0.17
N ARG A 507 9.32 -11.95 0.60
CA ARG A 507 8.94 -11.84 2.03
C ARG A 507 8.42 -13.16 2.64
N SER A 508 8.04 -14.11 1.79
CA SER A 508 7.61 -15.46 2.18
C SER A 508 8.74 -16.50 2.14
N GLY A 509 9.99 -16.08 1.94
CA GLY A 509 11.14 -16.98 1.82
C GLY A 509 11.15 -17.79 0.53
N ILE A 510 10.63 -17.23 -0.57
CA ILE A 510 10.62 -17.85 -1.91
C ILE A 510 11.25 -16.86 -2.89
N GLY A 511 12.41 -17.21 -3.44
CA GLY A 511 13.16 -16.32 -4.33
C GLY A 511 14.66 -16.57 -4.29
N PRO A 512 15.47 -15.73 -4.97
CA PRO A 512 16.91 -15.85 -4.98
C PRO A 512 17.50 -15.61 -3.59
N VAL A 513 18.49 -16.40 -3.18
CA VAL A 513 19.06 -16.35 -1.82
C VAL A 513 19.56 -14.96 -1.44
N ASP A 514 20.19 -14.23 -2.37
CA ASP A 514 20.64 -12.85 -2.16
C ASP A 514 19.49 -11.91 -1.78
N GLN A 515 18.31 -12.11 -2.36
CA GLN A 515 17.12 -11.30 -2.06
C GLN A 515 16.46 -11.73 -0.74
N LEU A 516 16.47 -13.03 -0.42
CA LEU A 516 15.93 -13.53 0.84
C LEU A 516 16.76 -13.08 2.05
N GLU A 517 18.09 -12.99 1.91
CA GLU A 517 18.96 -12.44 2.95
C GLU A 517 18.71 -10.93 3.16
N ILE A 518 18.37 -10.16 2.12
CA ILE A 518 17.95 -8.75 2.28
C ILE A 518 16.67 -8.66 3.13
N VAL A 519 15.67 -9.51 2.85
CA VAL A 519 14.45 -9.56 3.67
C VAL A 519 14.78 -9.94 5.11
N LYS A 520 15.63 -10.93 5.32
CA LYS A 520 16.03 -11.39 6.65
C LYS A 520 16.77 -10.29 7.44
N GLY A 521 17.51 -9.42 6.77
CA GLY A 521 18.16 -8.26 7.37
C GLY A 521 17.26 -7.02 7.56
N SER A 522 15.98 -7.10 7.21
CA SER A 522 15.02 -5.99 7.29
C SER A 522 14.15 -6.03 8.56
N THR A 523 13.16 -5.14 8.64
CA THR A 523 12.11 -5.14 9.67
C THR A 523 11.29 -6.43 9.73
N ASP A 524 11.24 -7.21 8.64
CA ASP A 524 10.58 -8.52 8.63
C ASP A 524 11.43 -9.64 9.25
N GLY A 525 12.75 -9.44 9.38
CA GLY A 525 13.72 -10.44 9.80
C GLY A 525 13.33 -11.27 11.02
N PRO A 526 12.94 -10.63 12.15
CA PRO A 526 12.56 -11.34 13.37
C PRO A 526 11.39 -12.31 13.23
N THR A 527 10.51 -12.08 12.25
CA THR A 527 9.30 -12.89 12.03
C THR A 527 9.35 -13.69 10.72
N MET A 528 10.38 -13.49 9.90
CA MET A 528 10.56 -14.20 8.63
C MET A 528 10.68 -15.70 8.86
N ILE A 529 10.17 -16.49 7.91
CA ILE A 529 10.34 -17.94 7.95
C ILE A 529 11.83 -18.31 7.99
N SER A 530 12.15 -19.35 8.78
CA SER A 530 13.51 -19.90 8.86
C SER A 530 14.07 -20.22 7.47
N ASN A 531 15.37 -19.93 7.27
CA ASN A 531 16.08 -20.22 6.03
C ASN A 531 16.12 -21.71 5.65
N SER A 532 15.98 -22.61 6.64
CA SER A 532 15.79 -24.05 6.41
C SER A 532 14.56 -24.39 5.56
N SER A 533 13.59 -23.47 5.45
CA SER A 533 12.37 -23.61 4.66
C SER A 533 12.35 -22.70 3.43
N TRP A 534 13.46 -22.05 3.08
CA TRP A 534 13.52 -21.23 1.86
C TRP A 534 13.38 -22.08 0.60
N VAL A 535 12.75 -21.50 -0.42
CA VAL A 535 12.60 -22.11 -1.75
C VAL A 535 13.30 -21.22 -2.75
N GLU A 536 14.44 -21.68 -3.27
CA GLU A 536 15.22 -20.94 -4.25
C GLU A 536 14.56 -21.03 -5.62
N LEU A 537 14.09 -19.87 -6.10
CA LEU A 537 13.46 -19.69 -7.41
C LEU A 537 13.93 -18.36 -8.01
N PRO A 538 13.93 -18.20 -9.35
CA PRO A 538 14.40 -16.99 -10.01
C PRO A 538 13.37 -15.84 -9.95
N VAL A 539 12.75 -15.60 -8.80
CA VAL A 539 11.83 -14.48 -8.57
C VAL A 539 12.56 -13.16 -8.81
N GLY A 540 11.96 -12.27 -9.61
CA GLY A 540 12.53 -10.98 -10.00
C GLY A 540 13.44 -11.01 -11.24
N TYR A 541 13.91 -12.18 -11.68
CA TYR A 541 14.58 -12.32 -12.98
C TYR A 541 13.57 -12.21 -14.13
N ASN A 542 14.07 -12.16 -15.37
CA ASN A 542 13.25 -12.08 -16.59
C ASN A 542 12.31 -10.86 -16.60
N LEU A 543 12.63 -9.81 -15.83
CA LEU A 543 11.89 -8.56 -15.88
C LEU A 543 11.96 -8.02 -17.32
N GLU A 544 10.81 -7.68 -17.87
CA GLU A 544 10.69 -7.11 -19.21
C GLU A 544 9.60 -6.04 -19.21
N ASP A 545 9.73 -5.09 -20.11
CA ASP A 545 8.74 -4.08 -20.46
C ASP A 545 8.91 -3.79 -21.95
N HIS A 546 7.89 -3.27 -22.61
CA HIS A 546 8.06 -2.71 -23.95
C HIS A 546 9.15 -1.64 -23.91
N THR A 547 10.09 -1.67 -24.87
CA THR A 547 11.06 -0.58 -24.99
C THR A 547 10.41 0.58 -25.75
N ASN A 548 10.15 1.69 -25.06
CA ASN A 548 9.58 2.89 -25.65
C ASN A 548 10.64 3.74 -26.37
N THR A 549 10.31 4.24 -27.55
CA THR A 549 11.06 5.30 -28.24
C THR A 549 10.08 6.32 -28.79
N ASP A 550 10.01 7.49 -28.17
CA ASP A 550 9.18 8.59 -28.67
C ASP A 550 9.84 9.25 -29.88
N VAL A 551 9.03 9.63 -30.87
CA VAL A 551 9.38 10.55 -31.95
C VAL A 551 8.27 11.60 -32.05
N VAL A 552 8.58 12.78 -32.55
CA VAL A 552 7.64 13.92 -32.52
C VAL A 552 7.56 14.58 -33.89
N ILE A 553 6.34 14.83 -34.32
CA ILE A 553 6.03 15.58 -35.54
C ILE A 553 5.16 16.80 -35.22
N SER A 554 5.12 17.77 -36.12
CA SER A 554 4.14 18.86 -36.12
C SER A 554 3.46 18.96 -37.48
N HIS A 555 2.18 19.32 -37.50
CA HIS A 555 1.44 19.56 -38.73
C HIS A 555 0.30 20.57 -38.50
N PRO A 556 0.07 21.55 -39.40
CA PRO A 556 -0.92 22.63 -39.18
C PRO A 556 -2.36 22.18 -38.89
N ASN A 557 -2.76 21.00 -39.39
CA ASN A 557 -4.11 20.44 -39.17
C ASN A 557 -4.28 19.73 -37.81
N VAL A 558 -3.23 19.60 -37.00
CA VAL A 558 -3.35 18.96 -35.67
C VAL A 558 -4.10 19.90 -34.73
N VAL A 559 -5.08 19.34 -34.00
CA VAL A 559 -5.92 20.07 -33.05
C VAL A 559 -5.71 19.48 -31.66
N PHE A 560 -5.04 20.24 -30.80
CA PHE A 560 -4.82 19.91 -29.40
C PHE A 560 -6.06 20.18 -28.54
N TYR A 561 -6.24 19.36 -27.52
CA TYR A 561 -7.23 19.53 -26.45
C TYR A 561 -6.51 19.35 -25.13
N ASP A 562 -6.66 20.29 -24.22
CA ASP A 562 -6.03 20.23 -22.90
C ASP A 562 -6.86 19.37 -21.95
N PHE A 563 -6.42 18.13 -21.75
CA PHE A 563 -7.07 17.22 -20.81
C PHE A 563 -6.65 17.45 -19.35
N TYR A 564 -5.54 18.14 -19.10
CA TYR A 564 -5.15 18.52 -17.74
C TYR A 564 -6.03 19.67 -17.26
N GLU A 565 -6.23 20.70 -18.09
CA GLU A 565 -7.16 21.79 -17.77
C GLU A 565 -8.60 21.27 -17.59
N ALA A 566 -8.99 20.21 -18.32
CA ALA A 566 -10.30 19.57 -18.15
C ALA A 566 -10.52 18.90 -16.78
N TYR A 567 -9.47 18.70 -15.97
CA TYR A 567 -9.64 18.26 -14.59
C TYR A 567 -10.28 19.38 -13.73
N ASP A 568 -9.76 20.61 -13.84
CA ASP A 568 -10.18 21.74 -13.01
C ASP A 568 -11.26 22.62 -13.65
N ASP A 569 -11.09 23.01 -14.92
CA ASP A 569 -11.98 23.91 -15.67
C ASP A 569 -12.31 23.35 -17.08
N PRO A 570 -13.11 22.28 -17.17
CA PRO A 570 -13.44 21.68 -18.45
C PRO A 570 -14.29 22.62 -19.33
N ILE A 571 -14.05 22.55 -20.64
CA ILE A 571 -14.87 23.26 -21.63
C ILE A 571 -16.36 22.92 -21.40
N PRO A 572 -17.23 23.91 -21.10
CA PRO A 572 -18.59 23.63 -20.62
C PRO A 572 -19.44 22.78 -21.56
N ALA A 573 -19.25 22.92 -22.87
CA ALA A 573 -19.98 22.13 -23.86
C ALA A 573 -19.59 20.64 -23.81
N ASP A 574 -18.30 20.33 -23.62
CA ASP A 574 -17.80 18.96 -23.56
C ASP A 574 -18.14 18.31 -22.21
N MET A 575 -18.02 19.07 -21.12
CA MET A 575 -18.48 18.66 -19.78
C MET A 575 -19.97 18.27 -19.80
N ASN A 576 -20.84 19.16 -20.27
CA ASN A 576 -22.28 18.91 -20.32
C ASN A 576 -22.61 17.74 -21.25
N MET A 577 -21.95 17.62 -22.41
CA MET A 577 -22.14 16.50 -23.32
C MET A 577 -21.78 15.15 -22.66
N TYR A 578 -20.72 15.11 -21.86
CA TYR A 578 -20.31 13.92 -21.13
C TYR A 578 -21.26 13.58 -19.97
N LEU A 579 -21.61 14.58 -19.16
CA LEU A 579 -22.51 14.40 -18.01
C LEU A 579 -23.91 13.95 -18.45
N ASP A 580 -24.47 14.57 -19.48
CA ASP A 580 -25.84 14.32 -19.94
C ASP A 580 -25.95 13.06 -20.80
N LYS A 581 -24.94 12.77 -21.63
CA LYS A 581 -25.05 11.79 -22.72
C LYS A 581 -23.89 10.81 -22.84
N ARG A 582 -22.89 10.87 -21.96
CA ARG A 582 -21.66 10.06 -22.06
C ARG A 582 -21.03 10.12 -23.46
N SER A 583 -21.03 11.33 -24.02
CA SER A 583 -20.55 11.62 -25.37
C SER A 583 -19.56 12.78 -25.35
N GLY A 584 -18.93 13.08 -26.48
CA GLY A 584 -17.87 14.09 -26.57
C GLY A 584 -16.47 13.54 -26.37
N ILE A 585 -15.50 14.46 -26.37
CA ILE A 585 -14.07 14.17 -26.25
C ILE A 585 -13.69 13.53 -24.91
N LEU A 586 -14.40 13.83 -23.82
CA LEU A 586 -14.15 13.27 -22.48
C LEU A 586 -14.53 11.78 -22.36
N ALA A 587 -15.25 11.22 -23.34
CA ALA A 587 -15.49 9.78 -23.46
C ALA A 587 -14.33 9.03 -24.17
N GLN A 588 -13.33 9.76 -24.68
CA GLN A 588 -12.08 9.20 -25.23
C GLN A 588 -10.96 9.34 -24.19
N ALA A 589 -9.95 8.48 -24.27
CA ALA A 589 -8.78 8.58 -23.41
C ALA A 589 -8.06 9.92 -23.60
N ALA A 590 -7.47 10.42 -22.52
CA ALA A 590 -6.49 11.47 -22.55
C ALA A 590 -5.05 10.93 -22.73
N PRO A 591 -4.15 11.66 -23.40
CA PRO A 591 -4.49 12.69 -24.39
C PRO A 591 -5.20 12.03 -25.60
N ASN A 592 -5.66 12.82 -26.57
CA ASN A 592 -6.40 12.26 -27.71
C ASN A 592 -5.50 11.29 -28.51
N ILE A 593 -5.75 9.98 -28.36
CA ILE A 593 -4.96 8.92 -28.99
C ILE A 593 -5.38 8.78 -30.46
N GLY A 594 -4.43 9.03 -31.35
CA GLY A 594 -4.58 8.94 -32.80
C GLY A 594 -4.38 7.51 -33.33
N PRO A 595 -3.81 7.33 -34.54
CA PRO A 595 -3.70 6.00 -35.12
C PRO A 595 -2.75 5.13 -34.33
N LEU A 596 -3.13 3.87 -34.23
CA LEU A 596 -2.30 2.79 -33.72
C LEU A 596 -1.85 1.98 -34.92
N PHE A 597 -0.56 1.68 -35.02
CA PHE A 597 -0.01 1.01 -36.20
C PHE A 597 1.12 0.05 -35.86
N TRP A 598 1.30 -0.98 -36.69
CA TRP A 598 2.17 -2.11 -36.38
C TRP A 598 3.02 -2.52 -37.56
N GLU A 599 4.25 -2.93 -37.25
CA GLU A 599 5.17 -3.53 -38.20
C GLU A 599 5.95 -4.67 -37.53
N GLU A 600 6.29 -5.67 -38.33
CA GLU A 600 7.19 -6.75 -37.95
C GLU A 600 8.51 -6.59 -38.70
N ILE A 601 9.63 -6.57 -37.97
CA ILE A 601 10.97 -6.39 -38.51
C ILE A 601 11.77 -7.67 -38.32
N GLN A 602 12.26 -8.25 -39.42
CA GLN A 602 13.18 -9.39 -39.35
C GLN A 602 14.60 -8.89 -39.07
N GLY A 603 15.15 -9.26 -37.92
CA GLY A 603 16.52 -8.93 -37.53
C GLY A 603 17.56 -9.78 -38.28
N ALA A 604 18.82 -9.33 -38.26
CA ALA A 604 19.94 -10.07 -38.83
C ALA A 604 20.20 -11.42 -38.12
N ASP A 605 19.75 -11.54 -36.86
CA ASP A 605 19.75 -12.77 -36.07
C ASP A 605 18.61 -13.74 -36.44
N GLY A 606 17.82 -13.44 -37.47
CA GLY A 606 16.71 -14.27 -37.94
C GLY A 606 15.44 -14.17 -37.07
N ILE A 607 15.44 -13.33 -36.03
CA ILE A 607 14.29 -13.14 -35.15
C ILE A 607 13.41 -12.00 -35.67
N VAL A 608 12.12 -12.27 -35.77
CA VAL A 608 11.12 -11.24 -36.07
C VAL A 608 10.75 -10.51 -34.79
N ARG A 609 10.99 -9.20 -34.77
CA ARG A 609 10.65 -8.28 -33.69
C ARG A 609 9.40 -7.49 -34.05
N GLN A 610 8.44 -7.46 -33.14
CA GLN A 610 7.21 -6.71 -33.30
C GLN A 610 7.39 -5.28 -32.82
N LEU A 611 6.90 -4.34 -33.63
CA LEU A 611 6.73 -2.94 -33.26
C LEU A 611 5.23 -2.61 -33.19
N GLN A 612 4.81 -1.97 -32.11
CA GLN A 612 3.57 -1.21 -32.04
C GLN A 612 3.91 0.27 -31.99
N TRP A 613 3.08 1.11 -32.60
CA TRP A 613 3.15 2.54 -32.48
C TRP A 613 1.85 3.10 -31.95
N THR A 614 1.97 4.07 -31.06
CA THR A 614 0.84 4.81 -30.49
C THR A 614 1.04 6.29 -30.73
N ALA A 615 0.28 6.85 -31.68
CA ALA A 615 0.26 8.29 -31.91
C ALA A 615 -0.70 8.97 -30.93
N ARG A 616 -0.33 10.14 -30.42
CA ARG A 616 -1.18 10.97 -29.56
C ARG A 616 -0.97 12.45 -29.84
N VAL A 617 -2.03 13.24 -29.70
CA VAL A 617 -1.96 14.70 -29.87
C VAL A 617 -1.49 15.34 -28.56
N GLU A 618 -0.18 15.42 -28.42
CA GLU A 618 0.54 15.96 -27.26
C GLU A 618 1.96 16.30 -27.74
N GLY A 619 2.59 17.31 -27.13
CA GLY A 619 4.01 17.60 -27.29
C GLY A 619 4.88 16.74 -26.37
N SER A 620 6.13 16.49 -26.76
CA SER A 620 7.14 15.83 -25.91
C SER A 620 8.55 16.23 -26.36
N LEU A 621 9.59 15.86 -25.59
CA LEU A 621 11.00 16.10 -25.95
C LEU A 621 11.26 17.56 -26.35
N ASP A 622 10.83 18.51 -25.51
CA ASP A 622 10.95 19.97 -25.74
C ASP A 622 10.05 20.55 -26.86
N THR A 623 9.33 19.72 -27.61
CA THR A 623 8.29 20.21 -28.54
C THR A 623 7.03 20.58 -27.75
N PRO A 624 6.53 21.82 -27.84
CA PRO A 624 5.35 22.25 -27.11
C PRO A 624 4.05 21.61 -27.64
N ASN A 625 3.02 21.61 -26.80
CA ASN A 625 1.65 21.30 -27.21
C ASN A 625 1.15 22.24 -28.33
N GLY A 626 0.02 21.89 -28.95
CA GLY A 626 -0.59 22.66 -30.03
C GLY A 626 -0.71 21.83 -31.30
N ILE A 627 0.16 22.07 -32.28
CA ILE A 627 0.15 21.35 -33.56
C ILE A 627 1.03 20.10 -33.58
N ALA A 628 1.52 19.69 -32.41
CA ALA A 628 2.43 18.56 -32.25
C ALA A 628 1.68 17.24 -32.04
N MET A 629 2.28 16.16 -32.52
CA MET A 629 1.90 14.80 -32.17
C MET A 629 3.13 13.97 -31.84
N THR A 630 3.07 13.27 -30.71
CA THR A 630 4.07 12.26 -30.34
C THR A 630 3.64 10.89 -30.85
N MET A 631 4.56 10.16 -31.46
CA MET A 631 4.40 8.76 -31.84
C MET A 631 5.35 7.92 -30.99
N SER A 632 4.80 7.15 -30.06
CA SER A 632 5.59 6.23 -29.24
C SER A 632 5.76 4.89 -29.95
N GLN A 633 6.99 4.50 -30.24
CA GLN A 633 7.32 3.16 -30.69
C GLN A 633 7.53 2.23 -29.49
N TYR A 634 6.82 1.12 -29.46
CA TYR A 634 7.01 0.04 -28.51
C TYR A 634 7.62 -1.17 -29.22
N LEU A 635 8.86 -1.51 -28.86
CA LEU A 635 9.46 -2.80 -29.22
C LEU A 635 8.94 -3.88 -28.27
N GLY A 636 8.21 -4.86 -28.81
CA GLY A 636 7.52 -5.91 -28.07
C GLY A 636 8.05 -7.32 -28.39
N ARG A 637 7.13 -8.25 -28.68
CA ARG A 637 7.44 -9.67 -28.95
C ARG A 637 8.63 -9.85 -29.89
N GLY A 638 9.58 -10.69 -29.47
CA GLY A 638 10.81 -11.00 -30.20
C GLY A 638 12.04 -10.27 -29.66
N ALA A 639 11.86 -9.24 -28.83
CA ALA A 639 12.97 -8.64 -28.08
C ALA A 639 13.63 -9.66 -27.15
N LYS A 640 14.97 -9.63 -27.10
CA LYS A 640 15.77 -10.57 -26.31
C LYS A 640 16.18 -10.03 -24.95
N SER A 641 16.28 -8.71 -24.84
CA SER A 641 16.79 -8.05 -23.64
C SER A 641 15.90 -8.35 -22.42
N ARG A 642 16.54 -8.62 -21.28
CA ARG A 642 15.88 -8.87 -19.99
C ARG A 642 16.60 -8.13 -18.87
N GLY A 643 15.82 -7.70 -17.90
CA GLY A 643 16.26 -7.02 -16.68
C GLY A 643 16.12 -7.92 -15.45
N ARG A 644 16.25 -7.28 -14.29
CA ARG A 644 16.06 -7.89 -12.97
C ARG A 644 15.44 -6.87 -12.03
N MET A 645 14.43 -7.31 -11.30
CA MET A 645 13.86 -6.64 -10.14
C MET A 645 14.49 -7.20 -8.87
N THR A 646 14.78 -6.32 -7.91
CA THR A 646 15.29 -6.69 -6.59
C THR A 646 14.54 -5.96 -5.49
N ILE A 647 14.63 -6.47 -4.27
CA ILE A 647 14.06 -5.84 -3.07
C ILE A 647 15.15 -5.07 -2.30
N THR A 648 14.80 -3.92 -1.74
CA THR A 648 15.69 -3.11 -0.90
C THR A 648 15.59 -3.51 0.58
N PRO A 649 16.52 -3.06 1.45
CA PRO A 649 16.38 -3.23 2.90
C PRO A 649 15.12 -2.62 3.50
N ALA A 650 14.55 -1.58 2.87
CA ALA A 650 13.26 -0.98 3.23
C ALA A 650 12.05 -1.77 2.70
N LEU A 651 12.29 -2.95 2.12
CA LEU A 651 11.28 -3.82 1.51
C LEU A 651 10.52 -3.16 0.35
N THR A 652 11.12 -2.19 -0.33
CA THR A 652 10.61 -1.63 -1.59
C THR A 652 11.21 -2.37 -2.78
N THR A 653 10.53 -2.38 -3.92
CA THR A 653 11.02 -3.01 -5.15
C THR A 653 11.69 -2.02 -6.07
N VAL A 654 12.80 -2.41 -6.67
CA VAL A 654 13.55 -1.57 -7.61
C VAL A 654 13.93 -2.33 -8.87
N VAL A 655 14.00 -1.60 -9.99
CA VAL A 655 14.57 -2.10 -11.25
C VAL A 655 16.08 -1.96 -11.18
N SER A 656 16.77 -2.97 -10.64
CA SER A 656 18.24 -2.95 -10.48
C SER A 656 19.00 -3.26 -11.75
N THR A 657 18.40 -4.03 -12.67
CA THR A 657 18.94 -4.23 -14.02
C THR A 657 17.89 -3.79 -15.03
N ASN A 658 18.24 -2.75 -15.80
CA ASN A 658 17.41 -2.22 -16.86
C ASN A 658 17.18 -3.28 -17.98
N PRO A 659 15.93 -3.55 -18.41
CA PRO A 659 15.63 -4.54 -19.44
C PRO A 659 15.82 -4.05 -20.89
N TYR A 660 16.11 -2.78 -21.14
CA TYR A 660 16.07 -2.20 -22.49
C TYR A 660 17.40 -2.33 -23.23
N LEU A 661 17.32 -2.63 -24.53
CA LEU A 661 18.40 -2.44 -25.52
C LEU A 661 19.76 -3.07 -25.13
N ARG A 662 19.74 -4.27 -24.56
CA ARG A 662 20.95 -5.03 -24.20
C ARG A 662 21.46 -5.89 -25.37
N ASP A 663 20.59 -6.23 -26.32
CA ASP A 663 20.92 -6.92 -27.57
C ASP A 663 20.96 -5.91 -28.73
N GLU A 664 22.03 -5.94 -29.52
CA GLU A 664 22.21 -5.02 -30.65
C GLU A 664 21.08 -5.13 -31.69
N ASN A 665 20.51 -6.33 -31.90
CA ASN A 665 19.42 -6.49 -32.86
C ASN A 665 18.09 -5.90 -32.34
N ASP A 666 17.93 -5.75 -31.03
CA ASP A 666 16.81 -5.00 -30.45
C ASP A 666 16.94 -3.50 -30.83
N VAL A 667 18.16 -2.94 -30.75
CA VAL A 667 18.48 -1.56 -31.17
C VAL A 667 18.21 -1.37 -32.67
N GLN A 668 18.69 -2.30 -33.50
CA GLN A 668 18.52 -2.22 -34.95
C GLN A 668 17.04 -2.28 -35.38
N ALA A 669 16.21 -3.06 -34.68
CA ALA A 669 14.77 -3.09 -34.95
C ALA A 669 14.09 -1.75 -34.61
N VAL A 670 14.49 -1.09 -33.53
CA VAL A 670 13.99 0.25 -33.17
C VAL A 670 14.32 1.28 -34.26
N ILE A 671 15.59 1.32 -34.68
CA ILE A 671 16.09 2.20 -35.75
C ILE A 671 15.33 1.94 -37.06
N GLN A 672 15.21 0.68 -37.46
CA GLN A 672 14.53 0.31 -38.70
C GLN A 672 13.05 0.69 -38.68
N GLY A 673 12.38 0.56 -37.53
CA GLY A 673 11.02 1.03 -37.33
C GLY A 673 10.87 2.53 -37.59
N ILE A 674 11.72 3.36 -36.98
CA ILE A 674 11.66 4.83 -37.16
C ILE A 674 11.91 5.19 -38.63
N LYS A 675 12.91 4.60 -39.27
CA LYS A 675 13.17 4.80 -40.72
C LYS A 675 11.95 4.43 -41.58
N SER A 676 11.31 3.32 -41.27
CA SER A 676 10.10 2.85 -41.96
C SER A 676 8.97 3.87 -41.88
N VAL A 677 8.73 4.45 -40.70
CA VAL A 677 7.69 5.47 -40.48
C VAL A 677 8.07 6.80 -41.13
N LYS A 678 9.32 7.27 -41.01
CA LYS A 678 9.80 8.47 -41.74
C LYS A 678 9.55 8.34 -43.24
N ASN A 679 9.84 7.17 -43.81
CA ASN A 679 9.57 6.90 -45.23
C ASN A 679 8.07 6.85 -45.55
N ALA A 680 7.26 6.23 -44.69
CA ALA A 680 5.81 6.13 -44.86
C ALA A 680 5.11 7.50 -44.85
N LEU A 681 5.63 8.45 -44.07
CA LEU A 681 5.03 9.79 -43.89
C LEU A 681 5.65 10.87 -44.79
N LYS A 682 6.67 10.53 -45.59
CA LYS A 682 7.40 11.49 -46.46
C LYS A 682 6.50 12.25 -47.44
N GLY A 683 5.37 11.66 -47.84
CA GLY A 683 4.44 12.26 -48.79
C GLY A 683 3.44 13.25 -48.21
N ILE A 684 3.44 13.48 -46.89
CA ILE A 684 2.52 14.43 -46.25
C ILE A 684 3.08 15.86 -46.41
N PRO A 685 2.36 16.79 -47.09
CA PRO A 685 2.77 18.20 -47.16
C PRO A 685 2.83 18.84 -45.77
N ASP A 686 3.74 19.79 -45.57
CA ASP A 686 3.88 20.59 -44.35
C ASP A 686 4.10 19.81 -43.04
N LEU A 687 4.40 18.51 -43.13
CA LEU A 687 4.79 17.69 -41.99
C LEU A 687 6.22 18.02 -41.57
N VAL A 688 6.41 18.42 -40.32
CA VAL A 688 7.73 18.68 -39.74
C VAL A 688 8.08 17.54 -38.78
N TRP A 689 9.27 16.96 -38.94
CA TRP A 689 9.85 16.07 -37.94
C TRP A 689 10.61 16.91 -36.91
N ASN A 690 10.10 17.01 -35.69
CA ASN A 690 10.81 17.69 -34.60
C ASN A 690 11.85 16.77 -33.97
N HIS A 691 11.50 15.49 -33.76
CA HIS A 691 12.38 14.48 -33.20
C HIS A 691 12.24 13.14 -33.94
N PRO A 692 13.31 12.60 -34.55
CA PRO A 692 14.57 13.30 -34.86
C PRO A 692 14.37 14.36 -35.96
N PRO A 693 15.00 15.55 -35.83
CA PRO A 693 14.98 16.57 -36.87
C PRO A 693 15.70 16.09 -38.13
N ASP A 694 15.43 16.71 -39.28
CA ASP A 694 15.95 16.25 -40.58
C ASP A 694 17.48 16.28 -40.72
N ASN A 695 18.17 17.04 -39.87
CA ASN A 695 19.63 17.11 -39.81
C ASN A 695 20.26 16.07 -38.86
N GLN A 696 19.48 15.25 -38.17
CA GLN A 696 19.95 14.14 -37.32
C GLN A 696 19.58 12.80 -37.95
N THR A 697 20.53 11.86 -38.00
CA THR A 697 20.22 10.50 -38.45
C THR A 697 19.38 9.76 -37.41
N VAL A 698 18.64 8.73 -37.84
CA VAL A 698 17.83 7.92 -36.92
C VAL A 698 18.71 7.13 -35.96
N GLU A 699 19.85 6.65 -36.46
CA GLU A 699 20.88 5.97 -35.70
C GLU A 699 21.40 6.85 -34.58
N ASP A 700 21.87 8.06 -34.90
CA ASP A 700 22.39 9.00 -33.90
C ASP A 700 21.31 9.33 -32.87
N TYR A 701 20.07 9.59 -33.32
CA TYR A 701 18.94 9.84 -32.42
C TYR A 701 18.71 8.72 -31.41
N VAL A 702 18.64 7.46 -31.86
CA VAL A 702 18.39 6.33 -30.97
C VAL A 702 19.56 6.09 -30.02
N ASN A 703 20.79 6.26 -30.51
CA ASN A 703 22.03 6.03 -29.73
C ASN A 703 22.30 7.15 -28.71
N ASP A 704 21.91 8.39 -29.01
CA ASP A 704 22.05 9.54 -28.11
C ASP A 704 21.02 9.51 -26.97
N MET A 705 19.88 8.83 -27.16
CA MET A 705 18.86 8.70 -26.12
C MET A 705 19.35 7.83 -24.97
N LEU A 706 19.27 8.38 -23.75
CA LEU A 706 19.52 7.63 -22.51
C LEU A 706 18.72 6.31 -22.49
N VAL A 707 19.37 5.22 -22.10
CA VAL A 707 18.70 3.93 -21.90
C VAL A 707 18.42 3.76 -20.41
N SER A 708 17.29 4.33 -19.97
CA SER A 708 16.83 4.30 -18.57
C SER A 708 15.33 4.04 -18.52
N TYR A 709 14.82 3.48 -17.42
CA TYR A 709 13.38 3.40 -17.20
C TYR A 709 12.71 4.77 -17.09
N THR A 710 13.45 5.84 -16.80
CA THR A 710 12.88 7.19 -16.71
C THR A 710 12.33 7.69 -18.04
N ASN A 711 12.92 7.28 -19.17
CA ASN A 711 12.52 7.74 -20.52
C ASN A 711 12.12 6.60 -21.48
N ARG A 712 12.47 5.34 -21.19
CA ARG A 712 12.19 4.18 -22.06
C ARG A 712 11.07 3.28 -21.55
N ARG A 713 10.58 3.46 -20.32
CA ARG A 713 9.49 2.61 -19.78
C ARG A 713 8.19 2.84 -20.53
N SER A 714 7.44 1.76 -20.71
CA SER A 714 6.08 1.76 -21.22
C SER A 714 5.05 1.45 -20.12
N ASN A 715 5.51 1.12 -18.91
CA ASN A 715 4.67 0.69 -17.78
C ASN A 715 3.94 -0.64 -18.05
N HIS A 716 4.51 -1.48 -18.92
CA HIS A 716 4.01 -2.81 -19.26
C HIS A 716 4.89 -3.90 -18.63
N TRP A 717 5.27 -3.70 -17.37
CA TRP A 717 6.17 -4.60 -16.64
C TRP A 717 5.61 -6.03 -16.50
N ILE A 718 6.43 -7.01 -16.86
CA ILE A 718 6.10 -8.45 -16.86
C ILE A 718 7.27 -9.32 -16.39
N GLY A 719 7.00 -10.62 -16.19
CA GLY A 719 8.00 -11.69 -16.28
C GLY A 719 8.79 -12.06 -15.03
N THR A 720 8.63 -11.31 -13.93
CA THR A 720 9.33 -11.54 -12.65
C THR A 720 9.06 -12.90 -12.00
N ASN A 721 7.95 -13.56 -12.34
CA ASN A 721 7.57 -14.89 -11.85
C ASN A 721 7.28 -15.83 -13.02
N LYS A 722 8.19 -15.86 -14.00
CA LYS A 722 8.05 -16.57 -15.28
C LYS A 722 7.39 -17.95 -15.16
N LEU A 723 6.39 -18.18 -16.01
CA LEU A 723 5.75 -19.48 -16.22
C LEU A 723 6.57 -20.35 -17.18
N GLY A 724 6.71 -21.63 -16.84
CA GLY A 724 7.30 -22.61 -17.75
C GLY A 724 7.39 -23.99 -17.13
N THR A 725 8.17 -24.87 -17.76
CA THR A 725 8.28 -26.29 -17.37
C THR A 725 9.62 -26.63 -16.71
N ASP A 726 10.59 -25.73 -16.81
CA ASP A 726 11.92 -25.81 -16.26
C ASP A 726 11.95 -25.27 -14.83
N ASP A 727 11.68 -26.16 -13.87
CA ASP A 727 11.65 -25.87 -12.42
C ASP A 727 12.88 -25.08 -11.96
N GLY A 728 12.65 -23.87 -11.44
CA GLY A 728 13.69 -22.97 -10.97
C GLY A 728 14.58 -23.53 -9.86
N ARG A 729 14.08 -24.49 -9.06
CA ARG A 729 14.86 -25.16 -8.00
C ARG A 729 16.02 -25.98 -8.56
N ASN A 730 15.96 -26.32 -9.85
CA ASN A 730 16.94 -27.14 -10.56
C ASN A 730 17.75 -26.32 -11.57
N GLY A 731 17.91 -25.01 -11.32
CA GLY A 731 18.61 -24.09 -12.23
C GLY A 731 17.80 -23.71 -13.48
N GLY A 732 16.51 -24.05 -13.52
CA GLY A 732 15.58 -23.58 -14.54
C GLY A 732 15.23 -22.10 -14.37
N THR A 733 14.46 -21.58 -15.31
CA THR A 733 14.05 -20.17 -15.37
C THR A 733 12.65 -19.93 -14.83
N SER A 734 11.89 -20.98 -14.51
CA SER A 734 10.48 -20.86 -14.17
C SER A 734 10.22 -20.82 -12.67
N VAL A 735 9.44 -19.82 -12.24
CA VAL A 735 8.95 -19.68 -10.86
C VAL A 735 7.65 -20.47 -10.68
N VAL A 736 6.80 -20.50 -11.70
CA VAL A 736 5.52 -21.21 -11.68
C VAL A 736 5.41 -22.25 -12.79
N ASP A 737 4.68 -23.33 -12.52
CA ASP A 737 4.37 -24.38 -13.48
C ASP A 737 3.24 -23.98 -14.45
N LEU A 738 2.84 -24.90 -15.33
CA LEU A 738 1.77 -24.67 -16.31
C LEU A 738 0.38 -24.46 -15.70
N ASN A 739 0.16 -24.79 -14.44
CA ASN A 739 -1.05 -24.49 -13.69
C ASN A 739 -0.91 -23.21 -12.87
N THR A 740 0.12 -22.42 -13.16
CA THR A 740 0.52 -21.21 -12.44
C THR A 740 0.84 -21.46 -10.97
N LYS A 741 1.15 -22.70 -10.59
CA LYS A 741 1.50 -23.08 -9.21
C LYS A 741 2.97 -22.82 -8.98
N VAL A 742 3.30 -22.19 -7.86
CA VAL A 742 4.70 -21.91 -7.48
C VAL A 742 5.42 -23.23 -7.21
N TYR A 743 6.57 -23.44 -7.85
CA TYR A 743 7.39 -24.62 -7.62
C TYR A 743 7.80 -24.72 -6.13
N GLY A 744 7.81 -25.93 -5.58
CA GLY A 744 8.04 -26.14 -4.14
C GLY A 744 6.82 -25.88 -3.25
N THR A 745 5.63 -25.66 -3.82
CA THR A 745 4.38 -25.51 -3.07
C THR A 745 3.27 -26.45 -3.59
N ASP A 746 2.26 -26.70 -2.75
CA ASP A 746 1.07 -27.46 -3.15
C ASP A 746 -0.18 -26.59 -3.42
N ASN A 747 -0.25 -25.38 -2.86
CA ASN A 747 -1.45 -24.56 -2.89
C ASN A 747 -1.21 -23.05 -3.09
N LEU A 748 -0.01 -22.62 -3.51
CA LEU A 748 0.29 -21.24 -3.87
C LEU A 748 0.39 -21.07 -5.38
N PHE A 749 -0.28 -20.04 -5.91
CA PHE A 749 -0.35 -19.73 -7.33
C PHE A 749 -0.02 -18.27 -7.58
N VAL A 750 0.42 -17.93 -8.78
CA VAL A 750 0.61 -16.54 -9.23
C VAL A 750 -0.17 -16.32 -10.52
N VAL A 751 -1.06 -15.33 -10.55
CA VAL A 751 -1.86 -15.01 -11.74
C VAL A 751 -1.96 -13.50 -11.90
N ASP A 752 -0.97 -12.95 -12.59
CA ASP A 752 -0.90 -11.56 -13.04
C ASP A 752 0.17 -11.42 -14.14
N ALA A 753 0.57 -10.19 -14.46
CA ALA A 753 1.56 -9.90 -15.50
C ALA A 753 2.96 -10.52 -15.24
N SER A 754 3.28 -10.87 -13.99
CA SER A 754 4.58 -11.46 -13.61
C SER A 754 4.85 -12.82 -14.26
N ILE A 755 3.83 -13.57 -14.69
CA ILE A 755 4.02 -14.93 -15.22
C ILE A 755 4.40 -14.98 -16.70
N PHE A 756 4.32 -13.85 -17.41
CA PHE A 756 4.56 -13.79 -18.86
C PHE A 756 6.02 -14.10 -19.19
N PRO A 757 6.32 -15.11 -20.03
CA PRO A 757 7.71 -15.45 -20.36
C PRO A 757 8.43 -14.40 -21.21
N GLY A 758 7.67 -13.65 -22.00
CA GLY A 758 8.19 -12.61 -22.87
C GLY A 758 7.10 -11.62 -23.27
N HIS A 759 7.50 -10.46 -23.79
CA HIS A 759 6.55 -9.42 -24.18
C HIS A 759 5.68 -9.83 -25.37
N VAL A 760 4.47 -9.29 -25.41
CA VAL A 760 3.47 -9.46 -26.47
C VAL A 760 3.48 -8.27 -27.44
N THR A 761 2.63 -8.29 -28.47
CA THR A 761 2.56 -7.27 -29.53
C THR A 761 1.93 -5.95 -29.08
N THR A 762 1.01 -6.00 -28.12
CA THR A 762 0.16 -4.85 -27.75
C THR A 762 0.14 -4.59 -26.24
N ASN A 763 -0.53 -3.52 -25.80
CA ASN A 763 -0.69 -3.22 -24.37
C ASN A 763 -1.26 -4.46 -23.64
N PRO A 764 -0.63 -4.93 -22.55
CA PRO A 764 -0.76 -6.33 -22.11
C PRO A 764 -2.07 -6.64 -21.38
N GLN A 765 -2.89 -5.66 -21.01
CA GLN A 765 -3.99 -5.87 -20.07
C GLN A 765 -4.99 -6.95 -20.53
N ALA A 766 -5.34 -7.00 -21.82
CA ALA A 766 -6.23 -8.03 -22.36
C ALA A 766 -5.62 -9.42 -22.23
N TYR A 767 -4.32 -9.55 -22.48
CA TYR A 767 -3.60 -10.80 -22.35
C TYR A 767 -3.55 -11.27 -20.90
N VAL A 768 -3.35 -10.36 -19.94
CA VAL A 768 -3.33 -10.70 -18.50
C VAL A 768 -4.70 -11.23 -18.06
N ILE A 769 -5.80 -10.60 -18.50
CA ILE A 769 -7.17 -11.05 -18.17
C ILE A 769 -7.47 -12.42 -18.82
N ILE A 770 -7.03 -12.65 -20.06
CA ILE A 770 -7.15 -13.95 -20.73
C ILE A 770 -6.32 -15.02 -20.01
N ALA A 771 -5.12 -14.66 -19.56
CA ALA A 771 -4.29 -15.56 -18.77
C ALA A 771 -4.96 -15.92 -17.44
N ALA A 772 -5.68 -14.98 -16.81
CA ALA A 772 -6.46 -15.24 -15.61
C ALA A 772 -7.63 -16.20 -15.85
N GLU A 773 -8.40 -16.00 -16.92
CA GLU A 773 -9.44 -16.93 -17.35
C GLU A 773 -8.88 -18.34 -17.60
N ARG A 774 -7.77 -18.44 -18.34
CA ARG A 774 -7.10 -19.72 -18.59
C ARG A 774 -6.57 -20.36 -17.30
N ALA A 775 -5.91 -19.61 -16.44
CA ALA A 775 -5.41 -20.10 -15.16
C ALA A 775 -6.55 -20.61 -14.28
N SER A 776 -7.68 -19.92 -14.24
CA SER A 776 -8.84 -20.32 -13.43
C SER A 776 -9.37 -21.70 -13.83
N GLU A 777 -9.46 -21.99 -15.14
CA GLU A 777 -9.84 -23.33 -15.65
C GLU A 777 -8.88 -24.41 -15.13
N ARG A 778 -7.57 -24.13 -15.23
CA ARG A 778 -6.52 -25.08 -14.86
C ARG A 778 -6.52 -25.34 -13.37
N ILE A 779 -6.62 -24.29 -12.56
CA ILE A 779 -6.66 -24.38 -11.09
C ILE A 779 -7.92 -25.14 -10.64
N LEU A 780 -9.09 -24.82 -11.19
CA LEU A 780 -10.34 -25.52 -10.84
C LEU A 780 -10.34 -26.98 -11.26
N ALA A 781 -9.61 -27.34 -12.34
CA ALA A 781 -9.45 -28.71 -12.79
C ALA A 781 -8.46 -29.54 -11.93
N LEU A 782 -7.63 -28.90 -11.10
CA LEU A 782 -6.72 -29.62 -10.21
C LEU A 782 -7.50 -30.35 -9.11
N PRO A 783 -7.18 -31.64 -8.84
CA PRO A 783 -7.82 -32.35 -7.75
C PRO A 783 -7.59 -31.62 -6.40
N PRO A 784 -8.53 -31.72 -5.45
CA PRO A 784 -8.31 -31.22 -4.11
C PRO A 784 -7.04 -31.82 -3.52
N ASN A 785 -6.26 -31.00 -2.82
CA ASN A 785 -5.06 -31.48 -2.15
C ASN A 785 -5.45 -32.50 -1.07
N LYS A 786 -4.62 -33.52 -0.86
CA LYS A 786 -4.85 -34.58 0.14
C LYS A 786 -3.68 -34.62 1.10
N ALA A 787 -3.98 -34.68 2.39
CA ALA A 787 -2.97 -34.84 3.42
C ALA A 787 -2.25 -36.20 3.28
N GLN A 788 -0.95 -36.20 3.50
CA GLN A 788 -0.09 -37.38 3.47
C GLN A 788 -0.34 -38.23 4.72
N LEU A 789 -0.38 -39.55 4.54
CA LEU A 789 -0.52 -40.51 5.64
C LEU A 789 0.77 -40.51 6.50
N ARG A 790 0.68 -41.09 7.71
CA ARG A 790 1.87 -41.37 8.54
C ARG A 790 2.94 -42.06 7.72
N TYR A 791 4.20 -41.63 7.88
CA TYR A 791 5.37 -42.11 7.15
C TYR A 791 5.39 -41.76 5.65
N GLY A 792 4.38 -41.07 5.12
CA GLY A 792 4.42 -40.53 3.75
C GLY A 792 5.43 -39.39 3.62
N GLN A 793 6.00 -39.26 2.42
CA GLN A 793 6.84 -38.10 2.09
C GLN A 793 5.97 -36.85 2.01
N CYS A 794 6.40 -35.76 2.65
CA CYS A 794 5.70 -34.49 2.72
C CYS A 794 6.58 -33.30 2.33
N GLY A 795 7.76 -33.54 1.76
CA GLY A 795 8.67 -32.47 1.36
C GLY A 795 10.01 -32.96 0.81
N GLY A 796 10.82 -32.01 0.40
CA GLY A 796 12.13 -32.18 -0.25
C GLY A 796 12.28 -31.26 -1.45
N LYS A 797 13.53 -30.93 -1.82
CA LYS A 797 13.86 -30.03 -2.96
C LYS A 797 13.20 -30.45 -4.27
N LEU A 798 13.02 -31.75 -4.51
CA LEU A 798 12.39 -32.29 -5.72
C LEU A 798 10.93 -32.73 -5.52
N TRP A 799 10.36 -32.54 -4.34
CA TRP A 799 8.98 -32.93 -4.04
C TRP A 799 8.00 -32.02 -4.77
N SER A 800 6.93 -32.61 -5.30
CA SER A 800 5.85 -31.93 -6.04
C SER A 800 4.44 -32.31 -5.57
N GLY A 801 4.33 -33.26 -4.62
CA GLY A 801 3.07 -33.69 -4.02
C GLY A 801 2.59 -32.76 -2.89
N SER A 802 1.64 -33.23 -2.09
CA SER A 802 1.16 -32.49 -0.91
C SER A 802 2.25 -32.34 0.15
N PHE A 803 2.33 -31.17 0.77
CA PHE A 803 3.21 -30.86 1.90
C PHE A 803 2.48 -30.94 3.25
N THR A 804 1.20 -31.30 3.25
CA THR A 804 0.39 -31.42 4.47
C THR A 804 0.36 -32.86 4.97
N CYS A 805 0.43 -33.07 6.29
CA CYS A 805 0.29 -34.38 6.93
C CYS A 805 -1.11 -34.56 7.53
N GLN A 806 -1.59 -35.80 7.57
CA GLN A 806 -2.82 -36.13 8.29
C GLN A 806 -2.60 -35.92 9.79
N GLU A 807 -3.57 -35.31 10.48
CA GLU A 807 -3.50 -35.18 11.93
C GLU A 807 -3.42 -36.56 12.62
N PRO A 808 -2.65 -36.69 13.73
CA PRO A 808 -1.89 -35.63 14.43
C PRO A 808 -0.45 -35.45 13.93
N TYR A 809 -0.06 -36.06 12.81
CA TYR A 809 1.32 -36.09 12.33
C TYR A 809 1.77 -34.73 11.79
N THR A 810 3.06 -34.44 11.91
CA THR A 810 3.64 -33.21 11.36
C THR A 810 4.73 -33.52 10.36
N CYS A 811 4.90 -32.65 9.36
CA CYS A 811 5.97 -32.83 8.38
C CYS A 811 7.31 -32.50 9.03
N LYS A 812 8.17 -33.51 9.20
CA LYS A 812 9.50 -33.36 9.78
C LYS A 812 10.56 -33.47 8.69
N TYR A 813 11.35 -32.40 8.55
CA TYR A 813 12.56 -32.40 7.73
C TYR A 813 13.50 -33.52 8.18
N GLN A 814 14.01 -34.29 7.23
CA GLN A 814 15.06 -35.30 7.47
C GLN A 814 16.36 -34.87 6.80
N ASN A 815 16.27 -34.44 5.54
CA ASN A 815 17.37 -33.85 4.77
C ASN A 815 16.78 -33.01 3.60
N ASP A 816 17.66 -32.34 2.85
CA ASP A 816 17.30 -31.47 1.74
C ASP A 816 16.32 -32.08 0.72
N TYR A 817 16.36 -33.40 0.53
CA TYR A 817 15.58 -34.11 -0.48
C TYR A 817 14.37 -34.84 0.09
N TYR A 818 14.22 -34.88 1.41
CA TYR A 818 13.21 -35.71 2.07
C TYR A 818 12.72 -35.12 3.40
N SER A 819 11.40 -34.92 3.47
CA SER A 819 10.66 -34.70 4.70
C SER A 819 9.55 -35.74 4.83
N GLN A 820 9.22 -36.15 6.05
CA GLN A 820 8.27 -37.24 6.31
C GLN A 820 7.24 -36.86 7.37
N CYS A 821 6.01 -37.36 7.23
CA CYS A 821 4.99 -37.24 8.28
C CYS A 821 5.29 -38.17 9.45
N LEU A 822 5.58 -37.60 10.63
CA LEU A 822 5.94 -38.34 11.84
C LEU A 822 5.03 -37.99 13.04
#